data_AF-A0A2M7EKJ4-F1
#
_entry.id   AF-A0A2M7EKJ4-F1
#
_cell.length_a   1.000
_cell.length_b   1.000
_cell.length_c   1.000
_cell.angle_alpha   90.00
_cell.angle_beta   90.00
_cell.angle_gamma   90.00
#
_symmetry.space_group_name_H-M   'P 1'
#
loop_
_entity.id
_entity.type
_entity.pdbx_description
1 polymer ?
#
loop_
_entity_poly.entity_id
_entity_poly.type
_entity_poly.pdbx_seq_one_letter_code
_entity_poly.pdbx_strand_id
1 'polypeptide(L)'
;VIDEVDGWRDEDIFFKKSLIEERKDEKENKKNKKRLEVIKKAEKPSQALINLIFFDINEHIEQFFDTSKAILSLQEYKSKESKEAIKAWMDHALAVNQILKYFLVKENKTKGNPLDSEISNALKNILFEGKIIFDGKEIDVDWFRWYDALRNYLTKKPQDDAKENKLKLNFRNSTLAGGWDINKEPDNHCVILQDQNDKQYLGVIAKKEKQRGYNKIFEKTPENPLYKIDSGEVWQKMEYKQIAAPTGIGGFVRKCFKTAQQYGWKCPDNCLNSEGKIIIKNDEAKENLEAIIDCYKDFFIKYEKDGFSYKKFSFNFKKSSEYEELNNFFSDVERQGYKLDFTTINKAIIDQWVEDGTIYLFEIKNQDANDGKKEGHKNNLHTIYWKALFENNEDKPKLNGGAELFYRKALPKSKQEKIKDNHGKEIIKNFRFSKEKFLFHCPIKMNYKAKSYSDPKYALPEINNQINEALTTFGDIHFLGIDRGEKHLAYYSLVDKNGEMIDQGTLNLPFIDQEGKPRSIKKPKYFYNKKKDKWESEEINCWDYNDLLDAMASNRDMARKNWQTIGTIKELKEGYISQVVRKIADIVVEHGAFIVLEDLNTGFKRGRQKIEKSVYQKFELALAKKLNFLVDKSAKSGEIGSVTRALQLTPPVNNYGDIEKRKQVGIMLYTRANYTSQTDPETGWRKIIYLKKGNEEAIKEQILQNFTDIWFDGLDYYFEYPNKNKSDKPWKLYSGKGGKSLDRFRRSRGKDKNEWTIEPVNVVNILKQVFVNFDEKRSLRSQIIEGKALARTKEKTDFTAWEALRFAIDLIQQIRNTGNNEKDADFLHSPVRDTNGNHFDSRSVSHDRPTSGDANGAYNIARKGLMMNEHIRTWAKKGKPKYDKNTNDLNLFISEEEWDLYLADKKAWQEKLLMFSSRKAMDEEKKKHI
;
A
#
# COMPACT_ATOMS: atom_id res chain seq x y z
N VAL A 1 -6.88 17.65 -45.87
CA VAL A 1 -7.60 16.81 -44.86
C VAL A 1 -8.70 17.56 -44.12
N ILE A 2 -8.43 18.61 -43.31
CA ILE A 2 -9.50 19.32 -42.57
C ILE A 2 -10.34 20.25 -43.46
N ASP A 3 -9.70 20.93 -44.43
CA ASP A 3 -10.38 21.92 -45.29
C ASP A 3 -11.13 21.30 -46.48
N GLU A 4 -11.21 19.97 -46.55
CA GLU A 4 -11.90 19.20 -47.61
C GLU A 4 -13.31 18.75 -47.18
N VAL A 5 -13.79 19.16 -46.00
CA VAL A 5 -15.11 18.77 -45.48
C VAL A 5 -16.20 19.67 -46.07
N ASP A 6 -17.03 19.12 -46.95
CA ASP A 6 -18.21 19.81 -47.49
C ASP A 6 -19.30 19.99 -46.42
N GLY A 7 -20.05 21.10 -46.50
CA GLY A 7 -21.14 21.39 -45.54
C GLY A 7 -20.68 21.60 -44.09
N TRP A 8 -19.38 21.85 -43.84
CA TRP A 8 -18.80 21.95 -42.49
C TRP A 8 -19.44 22.99 -41.55
N ARG A 9 -20.23 23.93 -42.11
CA ARG A 9 -20.99 24.94 -41.36
C ARG A 9 -22.33 24.43 -40.83
N ASP A 10 -22.81 23.29 -41.33
CA ASP A 10 -24.05 22.68 -40.88
C ASP A 10 -23.86 22.03 -39.50
N GLU A 11 -24.95 21.94 -38.74
CA GLU A 11 -24.93 21.44 -37.37
C GLU A 11 -24.37 20.01 -37.28
N ASP A 12 -23.47 19.77 -36.32
CA ASP A 12 -22.88 18.45 -36.01
C ASP A 12 -22.06 17.79 -37.13
N ILE A 13 -21.78 18.49 -38.24
CA ILE A 13 -20.90 17.98 -39.32
C ILE A 13 -19.42 18.12 -38.94
N PHE A 14 -18.97 19.33 -38.59
CA PHE A 14 -17.59 19.57 -38.15
C PHE A 14 -17.52 20.06 -36.70
N PHE A 15 -18.40 21.01 -36.32
CA PHE A 15 -18.49 21.52 -34.96
C PHE A 15 -19.68 20.90 -34.23
N LYS A 16 -19.46 20.48 -32.98
CA LYS A 16 -20.54 19.93 -32.15
C LYS A 16 -21.65 20.95 -31.95
N LYS A 17 -22.91 20.51 -32.06
CA LYS A 17 -24.11 21.32 -31.80
C LYS A 17 -24.04 22.09 -30.47
N SER A 18 -23.46 21.47 -29.45
CA SER A 18 -23.27 22.07 -28.12
C SER A 18 -22.47 23.38 -28.09
N LEU A 19 -21.70 23.69 -29.13
CA LEU A 19 -20.86 24.90 -29.23
C LEU A 19 -21.62 26.13 -29.74
N ILE A 20 -22.78 25.92 -30.37
CA ILE A 20 -23.54 26.96 -31.08
C ILE A 20 -25.04 26.94 -30.77
N GLU A 21 -25.54 25.92 -30.06
CA GLU A 21 -26.94 25.84 -29.65
C GLU A 21 -27.31 26.89 -28.61
N GLU A 22 -28.59 27.29 -28.62
CA GLU A 22 -29.13 28.19 -27.61
C GLU A 22 -29.07 27.55 -26.21
N ARG A 23 -28.55 28.32 -25.26
CA ARG A 23 -28.45 27.93 -23.85
C ARG A 23 -29.46 28.71 -23.02
N LYS A 24 -29.95 28.07 -21.96
CA LYS A 24 -30.82 28.74 -20.96
C LYS A 24 -30.05 29.76 -20.11
N ASP A 25 -28.74 29.56 -19.95
CA ASP A 25 -27.86 30.53 -19.29
C ASP A 25 -27.54 31.69 -20.24
N GLU A 26 -27.78 32.92 -19.81
CA GLU A 26 -27.68 34.11 -20.66
C GLU A 26 -26.24 34.40 -21.08
N LYS A 27 -25.26 34.15 -20.20
CA LYS A 27 -23.83 34.35 -20.48
C LYS A 27 -23.34 33.31 -21.48
N GLU A 28 -23.71 32.04 -21.27
CA GLU A 28 -23.37 30.93 -22.17
C GLU A 28 -24.05 31.09 -23.53
N ASN A 29 -25.30 31.56 -23.58
CA ASN A 29 -26.01 31.84 -24.82
C ASN A 29 -25.35 32.98 -25.61
N LYS A 30 -24.97 34.07 -24.93
CA LYS A 30 -24.22 35.17 -25.55
C LYS A 30 -22.88 34.71 -26.10
N LYS A 31 -22.20 33.80 -25.40
CA LYS A 31 -20.95 33.17 -25.85
C LYS A 31 -21.16 32.29 -27.08
N ASN A 32 -22.16 31.42 -27.08
CA ASN A 32 -22.48 30.55 -28.22
C ASN A 32 -22.88 31.35 -29.46
N LYS A 33 -23.63 32.45 -29.31
CA LYS A 33 -23.94 33.39 -30.41
C LYS A 33 -22.68 34.00 -31.01
N LYS A 34 -21.75 34.48 -30.18
CA LYS A 34 -20.45 35.00 -30.66
C LYS A 34 -19.61 33.93 -31.36
N ARG A 35 -19.56 32.71 -30.84
CA ARG A 35 -18.86 31.58 -31.48
C ARG A 35 -19.47 31.23 -32.84
N LEU A 36 -20.80 31.23 -32.94
CA LEU A 36 -21.50 31.04 -34.21
C LEU A 36 -21.15 32.12 -35.23
N GLU A 37 -21.03 33.38 -34.80
CA GLU A 37 -20.56 34.47 -35.68
C GLU A 37 -19.12 34.25 -36.16
N VAL A 38 -18.23 33.78 -35.29
CA VAL A 38 -16.84 33.43 -35.67
C VAL A 38 -16.82 32.33 -36.73
N ILE A 39 -17.64 31.29 -36.57
CA ILE A 39 -17.78 30.19 -37.54
C ILE A 39 -18.33 30.70 -38.88
N LYS A 40 -19.37 31.54 -38.84
CA LYS A 40 -19.99 32.11 -40.05
C LYS A 40 -19.04 33.00 -40.85
N LYS A 41 -18.17 33.75 -40.18
CA LYS A 41 -17.21 34.69 -40.81
C LYS A 41 -15.96 34.01 -41.37
N ALA A 42 -15.67 32.77 -40.98
CA ALA A 42 -14.49 32.06 -41.46
C ALA A 42 -14.72 31.46 -42.86
N GLU A 43 -13.71 31.52 -43.72
CA GLU A 43 -13.79 30.99 -45.08
C GLU A 43 -13.66 29.46 -45.12
N LYS A 44 -12.85 28.90 -44.21
CA LYS A 44 -12.51 27.46 -44.11
C LYS A 44 -12.63 26.93 -42.68
N PRO A 45 -12.85 25.62 -42.46
CA PRO A 45 -13.03 25.04 -41.12
C PRO A 45 -11.77 25.15 -40.24
N SER A 46 -10.56 25.07 -40.82
CA SER A 46 -9.32 25.30 -40.07
C SER A 46 -9.20 26.72 -39.52
N GLN A 47 -9.57 27.72 -40.32
CA GLN A 47 -9.60 29.14 -39.91
C GLN A 47 -10.66 29.38 -38.83
N ALA A 48 -11.85 28.77 -38.98
CA ALA A 48 -12.90 28.84 -37.97
C ALA A 48 -12.41 28.27 -36.62
N LEU A 49 -11.74 27.12 -36.64
CA LEU A 49 -11.18 26.48 -35.45
C LEU A 49 -10.13 27.38 -34.77
N ILE A 50 -9.19 27.94 -35.53
CA ILE A 50 -8.15 28.85 -34.99
C ILE A 50 -8.79 30.10 -34.39
N ASN A 51 -9.74 30.72 -35.09
CA ASN A 51 -10.42 31.92 -34.60
C ASN A 51 -11.24 31.65 -33.34
N LEU A 52 -11.86 30.48 -33.21
CA LEU A 52 -12.54 30.06 -31.99
C LEU A 52 -11.56 29.90 -30.81
N ILE A 53 -10.38 29.34 -31.06
CA ILE A 53 -9.34 29.21 -30.04
C ILE A 53 -8.86 30.59 -29.58
N PHE A 54 -8.62 31.54 -30.49
CA PHE A 54 -8.24 32.91 -30.13
C PHE A 54 -9.37 33.67 -29.43
N PHE A 55 -10.62 33.44 -29.83
CA PHE A 55 -11.78 33.99 -29.12
C PHE A 55 -11.80 33.54 -27.66
N ASP A 56 -11.60 32.25 -27.39
CA ASP A 56 -11.56 31.72 -26.02
C ASP A 56 -10.37 32.27 -25.22
N ILE A 57 -9.20 32.49 -25.85
CA ILE A 57 -8.06 33.17 -25.22
C ILE A 57 -8.42 34.60 -24.81
N ASN A 58 -8.98 35.40 -25.73
CA ASN A 58 -9.33 36.80 -25.47
C ASN A 58 -10.39 36.92 -24.37
N GLU A 59 -11.39 36.04 -24.35
CA GLU A 59 -12.40 36.03 -23.29
C GLU A 59 -11.76 35.80 -21.91
N HIS A 60 -10.82 34.86 -21.79
CA HIS A 60 -10.13 34.63 -20.53
C HIS A 60 -9.23 35.81 -20.13
N ILE A 61 -8.56 36.46 -21.08
CA ILE A 61 -7.77 37.66 -20.83
C ILE A 61 -8.66 38.80 -20.29
N GLU A 62 -9.78 39.07 -20.95
CA GLU A 62 -10.74 40.10 -20.53
C GLU A 62 -11.26 39.81 -19.12
N GLN A 63 -11.71 38.58 -18.85
CA GLN A 63 -12.21 38.22 -17.51
C GLN A 63 -11.12 38.34 -16.42
N PHE A 64 -9.86 38.04 -16.74
CA PHE A 64 -8.74 38.22 -15.80
C PHE A 64 -8.54 39.70 -15.44
N PHE A 65 -8.58 40.60 -16.42
CA PHE A 65 -8.43 42.03 -16.17
C PHE A 65 -9.65 42.64 -15.47
N ASP A 66 -10.86 42.34 -15.94
CA ASP A 66 -12.11 42.89 -15.41
C ASP A 66 -12.30 42.56 -13.91
N THR A 67 -11.88 41.37 -13.48
CA THR A 67 -12.07 40.91 -12.10
C THR A 67 -10.91 41.29 -11.17
N SER A 68 -9.77 41.76 -11.70
CA SER A 68 -8.55 42.05 -10.92
C SER A 68 -8.77 43.06 -9.79
N LYS A 69 -9.52 44.13 -10.04
CA LYS A 69 -9.80 45.19 -9.05
C LYS A 69 -10.56 44.66 -7.83
N ALA A 70 -11.52 43.76 -8.06
CA ALA A 70 -12.28 43.13 -6.97
C ALA A 70 -11.37 42.26 -6.11
N ILE A 71 -10.46 41.49 -6.73
CA ILE A 71 -9.49 40.65 -6.01
C ILE A 71 -8.52 41.49 -5.17
N LEU A 72 -8.00 42.58 -5.71
CA LEU A 72 -7.09 43.49 -5.00
C LEU A 72 -7.76 44.18 -3.79
N SER A 73 -9.08 44.31 -3.79
CA SER A 73 -9.84 44.94 -2.70
C SER A 73 -10.17 44.01 -1.51
N LEU A 74 -9.88 42.71 -1.62
CA LEU A 74 -10.18 41.73 -0.57
C LEU A 74 -9.35 41.99 0.70
N GLN A 75 -10.02 42.12 1.85
CA GLN A 75 -9.38 42.33 3.16
C GLN A 75 -8.98 41.01 3.82
N GLU A 76 -9.76 39.94 3.62
CA GLU A 76 -9.49 38.61 4.15
C GLU A 76 -9.38 37.58 3.02
N TYR A 77 -8.15 37.17 2.70
CA TYR A 77 -7.90 36.22 1.61
C TYR A 77 -8.24 34.76 1.94
N LYS A 78 -8.44 34.42 3.23
CA LYS A 78 -8.57 33.04 3.69
C LYS A 78 -10.01 32.57 3.91
N SER A 79 -11.00 33.46 3.78
CA SER A 79 -12.42 33.07 3.77
C SER A 79 -12.73 32.16 2.57
N LYS A 80 -13.84 31.44 2.63
CA LYS A 80 -14.22 30.49 1.58
C LYS A 80 -14.48 31.23 0.27
N GLU A 81 -15.21 32.34 0.35
CA GLU A 81 -15.67 33.16 -0.76
C GLU A 81 -14.49 33.87 -1.43
N SER A 82 -13.56 34.42 -0.65
CA SER A 82 -12.33 35.03 -1.18
C SER A 82 -11.48 34.02 -1.94
N LYS A 83 -11.33 32.80 -1.42
CA LYS A 83 -10.57 31.75 -2.11
C LYS A 83 -11.20 31.36 -3.44
N GLU A 84 -12.52 31.25 -3.50
CA GLU A 84 -13.26 30.94 -4.72
C GLU A 84 -13.09 32.06 -5.76
N ALA A 85 -13.18 33.32 -5.35
CA ALA A 85 -12.96 34.48 -6.23
C ALA A 85 -11.52 34.55 -6.75
N ILE A 86 -10.52 34.44 -5.87
CA ILE A 86 -9.09 34.47 -6.24
C ILE A 86 -8.76 33.30 -7.19
N LYS A 87 -9.34 32.12 -6.94
CA LYS A 87 -9.17 30.96 -7.82
C LYS A 87 -9.75 31.22 -9.20
N ALA A 88 -11.02 31.66 -9.28
CA ALA A 88 -11.68 31.91 -10.55
C ALA A 88 -10.88 32.93 -11.40
N TRP A 89 -10.37 33.97 -10.75
CA TRP A 89 -9.46 34.93 -11.37
C TRP A 89 -8.19 34.27 -11.91
N MET A 90 -7.46 33.53 -11.08
CA MET A 90 -6.21 32.85 -11.52
C MET A 90 -6.43 31.75 -12.56
N ASP A 91 -7.58 31.10 -12.57
CA ASP A 91 -7.94 30.08 -13.55
C ASP A 91 -8.07 30.66 -14.96
N HIS A 92 -8.45 31.94 -15.11
CA HIS A 92 -8.44 32.61 -16.40
C HIS A 92 -7.03 32.72 -16.98
N ALA A 93 -6.05 33.16 -16.17
CA ALA A 93 -4.64 33.19 -16.60
C ALA A 93 -4.11 31.77 -16.90
N LEU A 94 -4.46 30.78 -16.08
CA LEU A 94 -4.08 29.38 -16.32
C LEU A 94 -4.69 28.84 -17.62
N ALA A 95 -5.95 29.16 -17.92
CA ALA A 95 -6.64 28.71 -19.12
C ALA A 95 -5.96 29.26 -20.38
N VAL A 96 -5.61 30.54 -20.41
CA VAL A 96 -4.82 31.15 -21.50
C VAL A 96 -3.52 30.39 -21.70
N ASN A 97 -2.75 30.16 -20.63
CA ASN A 97 -1.49 29.42 -20.71
C ASN A 97 -1.68 27.98 -21.23
N GLN A 98 -2.73 27.28 -20.79
CA GLN A 98 -3.04 25.91 -21.24
C GLN A 98 -3.43 25.86 -22.72
N ILE A 99 -4.24 26.80 -23.21
CA ILE A 99 -4.64 26.88 -24.62
C ILE A 99 -3.41 27.17 -25.49
N LEU A 100 -2.54 28.09 -25.08
CA LEU A 100 -1.30 28.40 -25.80
C LEU A 100 -0.38 27.18 -25.97
N LYS A 101 -0.40 26.23 -25.03
CA LYS A 101 0.36 24.96 -25.16
C LYS A 101 -0.11 24.07 -26.30
N TYR A 102 -1.31 24.24 -26.85
CA TYR A 102 -1.75 23.49 -28.03
C TYR A 102 -0.87 23.78 -29.26
N PHE A 103 -0.28 24.97 -29.30
CA PHE A 103 0.63 25.41 -30.36
C PHE A 103 2.10 25.04 -30.08
N LEU A 104 2.40 24.46 -28.90
CA LEU A 104 3.75 24.03 -28.55
C LEU A 104 4.03 22.65 -29.16
N VAL A 105 4.77 22.64 -30.27
CA VAL A 105 5.13 21.41 -30.98
C VAL A 105 6.57 21.01 -30.67
N LYS A 106 6.81 19.71 -30.45
CA LYS A 106 8.17 19.18 -30.27
C LYS A 106 8.88 19.09 -31.61
N GLU A 107 9.99 19.80 -31.75
CA GLU A 107 10.82 19.85 -32.97
C GLU A 107 11.25 18.46 -33.46
N ASN A 108 11.43 17.47 -32.56
CA ASN A 108 11.78 16.09 -32.93
C ASN A 108 10.59 15.21 -33.36
N LYS A 109 9.37 15.75 -33.37
CA LYS A 109 8.14 15.03 -33.79
C LYS A 109 7.49 15.62 -35.03
N THR A 110 8.06 16.69 -35.61
CA THR A 110 7.56 17.30 -36.84
C THR A 110 8.09 16.54 -38.06
N LYS A 111 7.21 16.21 -39.00
CA LYS A 111 7.56 15.82 -40.37
C LYS A 111 7.09 16.94 -41.31
N GLY A 112 7.98 17.50 -42.12
CA GLY A 112 7.66 18.60 -43.05
C GLY A 112 8.47 19.88 -42.77
N ASN A 113 7.94 21.03 -43.19
CA ASN A 113 8.60 22.33 -43.06
C ASN A 113 8.95 22.66 -41.59
N PRO A 114 10.09 23.33 -41.35
CA PRO A 114 10.45 23.77 -40.00
C PRO A 114 9.40 24.74 -39.47
N LEU A 115 9.18 24.68 -38.15
CA LEU A 115 8.35 25.66 -37.45
C LEU A 115 8.97 27.05 -37.58
N ASP A 116 8.14 28.07 -37.70
CA ASP A 116 8.58 29.45 -37.64
C ASP A 116 9.29 29.71 -36.30
N SER A 117 10.57 30.06 -36.38
CA SER A 117 11.42 30.25 -35.21
C SER A 117 11.02 31.46 -34.38
N GLU A 118 10.48 32.51 -35.01
CA GLU A 118 10.01 33.71 -34.32
C GLU A 118 8.77 33.38 -33.46
N ILE A 119 7.80 32.71 -34.07
CA ILE A 119 6.56 32.28 -33.37
C ILE A 119 6.89 31.25 -32.28
N SER A 120 7.75 30.26 -32.57
CA SER A 120 8.14 29.22 -31.62
C SER A 120 8.87 29.81 -30.41
N ASN A 121 9.79 30.76 -30.62
CA ASN A 121 10.51 31.43 -29.54
C ASN A 121 9.59 32.37 -28.73
N ALA A 122 8.73 33.15 -29.40
CA ALA A 122 7.74 33.99 -28.72
C ALA A 122 6.80 33.15 -27.84
N LEU A 123 6.34 32.00 -28.33
CA LEU A 123 5.49 31.08 -27.58
C LEU A 123 6.24 30.46 -26.38
N LYS A 124 7.50 30.05 -26.55
CA LYS A 124 8.34 29.55 -25.45
C LYS A 124 8.53 30.62 -24.37
N ASN A 125 8.80 31.87 -24.76
CA ASN A 125 8.96 33.00 -23.84
C ASN A 125 7.67 33.27 -23.05
N ILE A 126 6.50 33.25 -23.70
CA ILE A 126 5.20 33.46 -23.02
C ILE A 126 4.88 32.31 -22.04
N LEU A 127 5.25 31.07 -22.39
CA LEU A 127 4.86 29.88 -21.64
C LEU A 127 5.79 29.52 -20.47
N PHE A 128 7.10 29.79 -20.56
CA PHE A 128 8.10 29.24 -19.64
C PHE A 128 9.09 30.24 -19.06
N GLU A 129 9.58 31.22 -19.83
CA GLU A 129 10.70 32.08 -19.44
C GLU A 129 10.50 33.51 -19.94
N GLY A 130 9.43 34.16 -19.50
CA GLY A 130 9.16 35.55 -19.83
C GLY A 130 9.80 36.47 -18.82
N LYS A 131 10.71 37.35 -19.26
CA LYS A 131 11.14 38.48 -18.44
C LYS A 131 10.27 39.69 -18.76
N ILE A 132 9.55 40.20 -17.76
CA ILE A 132 8.75 41.41 -17.92
C ILE A 132 9.39 42.56 -17.15
N ILE A 133 9.24 43.78 -17.65
CA ILE A 133 9.59 44.97 -16.89
C ILE A 133 8.36 45.39 -16.09
N PHE A 134 8.42 45.31 -14.78
CA PHE A 134 7.38 45.78 -13.87
C PHE A 134 8.01 46.77 -12.89
N ASP A 135 7.48 48.00 -12.86
CA ASP A 135 7.99 49.09 -12.02
C ASP A 135 9.50 49.34 -12.18
N GLY A 136 9.96 49.34 -13.43
CA GLY A 136 11.37 49.55 -13.80
C GLY A 136 12.32 48.39 -13.46
N LYS A 137 11.80 47.26 -12.95
CA LYS A 137 12.59 46.06 -12.64
C LYS A 137 12.25 44.91 -13.56
N GLU A 138 13.28 44.20 -14.01
CA GLU A 138 13.14 42.96 -14.75
C GLU A 138 12.71 41.85 -13.79
N ILE A 139 11.57 41.22 -14.06
CA ILE A 139 10.99 40.14 -13.26
C ILE A 139 10.84 38.90 -14.13
N ASP A 140 11.39 37.79 -13.66
CA ASP A 140 11.13 36.46 -14.23
C ASP A 140 9.69 36.04 -13.92
N VAL A 141 8.88 35.83 -14.96
CA VAL A 141 7.50 35.41 -14.84
C VAL A 141 7.40 33.90 -14.98
N ASP A 142 7.17 33.24 -13.86
CA ASP A 142 6.77 31.84 -13.80
C ASP A 142 5.32 31.74 -13.30
N TRP A 143 4.38 31.76 -14.26
CA TRP A 143 2.95 31.68 -13.98
C TRP A 143 2.56 30.43 -13.19
N PHE A 144 3.23 29.30 -13.42
CA PHE A 144 2.97 28.06 -12.71
C PHE A 144 3.40 28.15 -11.26
N ARG A 145 4.59 28.70 -11.02
CA ARG A 145 5.07 28.95 -9.66
C ARG A 145 4.15 29.88 -8.89
N TRP A 146 3.61 30.94 -9.50
CA TRP A 146 2.69 31.86 -8.81
C TRP A 146 1.34 31.21 -8.51
N TYR A 147 0.76 30.49 -9.47
CA TYR A 147 -0.48 29.73 -9.26
C TYR A 147 -0.31 28.70 -8.12
N ASP A 148 0.80 27.95 -8.14
CA ASP A 148 1.10 26.95 -7.12
C ASP A 148 1.39 27.58 -5.76
N ALA A 149 2.17 28.67 -5.70
CA ALA A 149 2.49 29.36 -4.45
C ALA A 149 1.23 29.91 -3.77
N LEU A 150 0.35 30.57 -4.53
CA LEU A 150 -0.90 31.12 -4.02
C LEU A 150 -1.85 30.01 -3.55
N ARG A 151 -2.04 28.95 -4.36
CA ARG A 151 -2.81 27.77 -3.97
C ARG A 151 -2.26 27.16 -2.68
N ASN A 152 -0.95 26.95 -2.57
CA ASN A 152 -0.33 26.33 -1.41
C ASN A 152 -0.50 27.19 -0.14
N TYR A 153 -0.38 28.52 -0.27
CA TYR A 153 -0.61 29.46 0.83
C TYR A 153 -2.06 29.44 1.33
N LEU A 154 -3.03 29.49 0.41
CA LEU A 154 -4.46 29.53 0.73
C LEU A 154 -5.00 28.19 1.29
N THR A 155 -4.37 27.07 0.92
CA THR A 155 -4.81 25.72 1.33
C THR A 155 -4.12 25.18 2.58
N LYS A 156 -3.10 25.87 3.12
CA LYS A 156 -2.29 25.44 4.29
C LYS A 156 -3.14 25.29 5.56
N LYS A 157 -2.86 24.27 6.39
CA LYS A 157 -3.57 24.07 7.67
C LYS A 157 -2.86 24.77 8.83
N PRO A 158 -3.62 25.30 9.83
CA PRO A 158 -3.02 25.95 11.00
C PRO A 158 -2.05 25.06 11.80
N GLN A 159 -2.32 23.75 11.90
CA GLN A 159 -1.44 22.83 12.63
C GLN A 159 -0.16 22.44 11.89
N ASP A 160 -0.06 22.69 10.59
CA ASP A 160 1.13 22.37 9.82
C ASP A 160 2.29 23.27 10.26
N ASP A 161 2.00 24.55 10.55
CA ASP A 161 2.96 25.48 11.16
C ASP A 161 3.55 24.93 12.47
N ALA A 162 2.72 24.34 13.35
CA ALA A 162 3.20 23.82 14.63
C ALA A 162 4.04 22.54 14.49
N LYS A 163 3.84 21.76 13.42
CA LYS A 163 4.62 20.54 13.15
C LYS A 163 5.94 20.87 12.46
N GLU A 164 5.93 21.81 11.52
CA GLU A 164 7.12 22.26 10.78
C GLU A 164 8.11 22.97 11.70
N ASN A 165 7.62 23.70 12.72
CA ASN A 165 8.44 24.46 13.65
C ASN A 165 8.86 23.68 14.92
N LYS A 166 8.89 22.34 14.89
CA LYS A 166 9.52 21.59 15.99
C LYS A 166 11.03 21.82 15.94
N LEU A 167 11.64 22.14 17.08
CA LEU A 167 13.07 22.43 17.17
C LEU A 167 13.79 21.24 17.79
N LYS A 168 14.82 20.72 17.12
CA LYS A 168 15.73 19.75 17.74
C LYS A 168 16.51 20.46 18.84
N LEU A 169 16.48 19.89 20.04
CA LEU A 169 17.21 20.41 21.20
C LEU A 169 18.56 19.72 21.30
N ASN A 170 19.61 20.52 21.46
CA ASN A 170 20.99 20.02 21.63
C ASN A 170 21.60 20.44 22.97
N PHE A 171 20.97 21.33 23.75
CA PHE A 171 21.48 21.80 25.06
C PHE A 171 22.96 22.25 25.03
N ARG A 172 23.37 22.90 23.93
CA ARG A 172 24.77 23.31 23.65
C ARG A 172 25.79 22.14 23.63
N ASN A 173 25.33 20.94 23.29
CA ASN A 173 26.12 19.73 23.09
C ASN A 173 25.81 19.12 21.71
N SER A 174 26.81 19.04 20.83
CA SER A 174 26.67 18.47 19.48
C SER A 174 26.47 16.94 19.47
N THR A 175 26.84 16.25 20.55
CA THR A 175 26.73 14.79 20.72
C THR A 175 25.65 14.38 21.71
N LEU A 176 24.73 15.30 22.08
CA LEU A 176 23.63 15.03 23.02
C LEU A 176 22.90 13.73 22.66
N ALA A 177 22.79 12.82 23.63
CA ALA A 177 22.12 11.51 23.47
C ALA A 177 22.60 10.68 22.27
N GLY A 178 23.84 10.91 21.81
CA GLY A 178 24.47 10.17 20.70
C GLY A 178 24.68 8.69 21.00
N GLY A 179 24.79 8.32 22.28
CA GLY A 179 24.90 6.94 22.76
C GLY A 179 24.77 6.87 24.28
N TRP A 180 24.61 5.65 24.78
CA TRP A 180 24.32 5.40 26.19
C TRP A 180 25.49 4.78 26.97
N ASP A 181 26.63 4.47 26.33
CA ASP A 181 27.77 3.86 27.04
C ASP A 181 28.20 4.73 28.22
N ILE A 182 28.38 4.11 29.38
CA ILE A 182 28.80 4.81 30.61
C ILE A 182 30.08 5.63 30.41
N ASN A 183 31.01 5.19 29.55
CA ASN A 183 32.24 5.93 29.25
C ASN A 183 32.00 7.18 28.38
N LYS A 184 30.79 7.32 27.81
CA LYS A 184 30.36 8.40 26.93
C LYS A 184 29.27 9.26 27.55
N GLU A 185 28.81 8.98 28.78
CA GLU A 185 27.90 9.86 29.52
C GLU A 185 28.45 11.31 29.62
N PRO A 186 29.75 11.55 29.88
CA PRO A 186 30.30 12.91 29.90
C PRO A 186 30.38 13.60 28.55
N ASP A 187 30.37 12.86 27.45
CA ASP A 187 30.37 13.40 26.08
C ASP A 187 28.92 13.66 25.61
N ASN A 188 27.98 12.78 25.97
CA ASN A 188 26.61 12.79 25.46
C ASN A 188 25.60 13.48 26.39
N HIS A 189 26.02 13.87 27.61
CA HIS A 189 25.25 14.64 28.60
C HIS A 189 23.86 14.08 28.92
N CYS A 190 23.63 12.78 28.73
CA CYS A 190 22.33 12.15 28.91
C CYS A 190 22.48 10.82 29.64
N VAL A 191 21.62 10.60 30.63
CA VAL A 191 21.47 9.33 31.36
C VAL A 191 19.99 8.96 31.45
N ILE A 192 19.71 7.66 31.60
CA ILE A 192 18.37 7.17 31.94
C ILE A 192 18.38 6.77 33.42
N LEU A 193 17.42 7.30 34.17
CA LEU A 193 17.17 6.98 35.57
C LEU A 193 15.85 6.23 35.69
N GLN A 194 15.69 5.48 36.76
CA GLN A 194 14.49 4.72 37.08
C GLN A 194 14.13 4.93 38.56
N ASP A 195 12.87 5.24 38.82
CA ASP A 195 12.36 5.37 40.20
C ASP A 195 12.02 3.99 40.80
N GLN A 196 11.51 3.98 42.03
CA GLN A 196 11.10 2.77 42.74
C GLN A 196 9.85 2.09 42.15
N ASN A 197 9.15 2.75 41.25
CA ASN A 197 7.94 2.26 40.58
C ASN A 197 8.21 1.89 39.11
N ASP A 198 9.47 1.65 38.76
CA ASP A 198 9.91 1.34 37.41
C ASP A 198 9.57 2.40 36.34
N LYS A 199 9.40 3.67 36.72
CA LYS A 199 9.23 4.78 35.77
C LYS A 199 10.58 5.27 35.32
N GLN A 200 10.73 5.47 34.01
CA GLN A 200 11.97 5.98 33.42
C GLN A 200 11.98 7.49 33.31
N TYR A 201 13.14 8.09 33.59
CA TYR A 201 13.41 9.50 33.47
C TYR A 201 14.66 9.73 32.63
N LEU A 202 14.65 10.79 31.83
CA LEU A 202 15.80 11.27 31.09
C LEU A 202 16.45 12.41 31.88
N GLY A 203 17.67 12.19 32.35
CA GLY A 203 18.50 13.22 32.97
C GLY A 203 19.43 13.83 31.93
N VAL A 204 19.35 15.14 31.72
CA VAL A 204 20.21 15.90 30.81
C VAL A 204 21.14 16.80 31.62
N ILE A 205 22.46 16.66 31.46
CA ILE A 205 23.42 17.50 32.18
C ILE A 205 23.38 18.93 31.63
N ALA A 206 23.15 19.91 32.51
CA ALA A 206 23.19 21.31 32.13
C ALA A 206 24.64 21.76 31.90
N LYS A 207 24.91 22.37 30.74
CA LYS A 207 26.23 22.93 30.45
C LYS A 207 26.51 24.13 31.34
N LYS A 208 27.52 24.04 32.20
CA LYS A 208 28.04 25.16 32.99
C LYS A 208 29.36 25.64 32.39
N GLU A 209 29.30 26.78 31.70
CA GLU A 209 30.49 27.44 31.17
C GLU A 209 31.39 27.82 32.36
N LYS A 210 32.63 27.31 32.37
CA LYS A 210 33.71 27.56 33.37
C LYS A 210 33.83 26.59 34.55
N GLN A 211 32.97 25.59 34.74
CA GLN A 211 33.16 24.59 35.80
C GLN A 211 33.86 23.34 35.26
N ARG A 212 35.10 23.06 35.63
CA ARG A 212 35.80 21.84 35.20
C ARG A 212 35.10 20.61 35.80
N GLY A 213 34.85 19.57 34.98
CA GLY A 213 34.26 18.31 35.43
C GLY A 213 32.74 18.30 35.61
N TYR A 214 32.02 19.37 35.25
CA TYR A 214 30.55 19.41 35.33
C TYR A 214 29.84 18.28 34.57
N ASN A 215 30.46 17.76 33.52
CA ASN A 215 29.95 16.67 32.70
C ASN A 215 30.22 15.27 33.30
N LYS A 216 30.98 15.19 34.40
CA LYS A 216 31.36 13.94 35.06
C LYS A 216 30.57 13.65 36.34
N ILE A 217 29.49 14.40 36.60
CA ILE A 217 28.70 14.28 37.84
C ILE A 217 28.10 12.88 38.05
N PHE A 218 27.86 12.12 36.98
CA PHE A 218 27.38 10.73 37.05
C PHE A 218 28.50 9.68 37.08
N GLU A 219 29.78 10.07 36.99
CA GLU A 219 30.92 9.14 37.02
C GLU A 219 31.02 8.48 38.40
N LYS A 220 31.09 7.14 38.44
CA LYS A 220 31.13 6.37 39.68
C LYS A 220 32.53 6.42 40.28
N THR A 221 32.71 7.21 41.33
CA THR A 221 33.94 7.28 42.14
C THR A 221 33.62 7.11 43.64
N PRO A 222 34.57 6.65 44.47
CA PRO A 222 34.35 6.50 45.92
C PRO A 222 33.91 7.79 46.62
N GLU A 223 34.31 8.94 46.09
CA GLU A 223 34.02 10.26 46.65
C GLU A 223 32.67 10.82 46.21
N ASN A 224 32.09 10.31 45.11
CA ASN A 224 30.89 10.87 44.52
C ASN A 224 29.66 10.64 45.44
N PRO A 225 29.03 11.71 45.96
CA PRO A 225 27.91 11.60 46.90
C PRO A 225 26.68 10.93 46.29
N LEU A 226 26.53 10.90 44.96
CA LEU A 226 25.44 10.21 44.29
C LEU A 226 25.39 8.72 44.63
N TYR A 227 26.54 8.11 44.93
CA TYR A 227 26.68 6.67 45.20
C TYR A 227 26.85 6.35 46.70
N LYS A 228 26.81 7.37 47.57
CA LYS A 228 26.85 7.20 49.03
C LYS A 228 25.42 7.07 49.55
N ILE A 229 25.06 5.85 49.94
CA ILE A 229 23.71 5.49 50.39
C ILE A 229 23.76 5.28 51.91
N ASP A 230 23.59 6.37 52.66
CA ASP A 230 23.63 6.30 54.13
C ASP A 230 22.22 6.11 54.72
N SER A 231 21.21 6.79 54.15
CA SER A 231 19.76 6.61 54.40
C SER A 231 18.95 7.45 53.39
N GLY A 232 17.70 7.09 53.12
CA GLY A 232 16.77 7.86 52.26
C GLY A 232 16.26 7.11 51.02
N GLU A 233 15.46 7.80 50.21
CA GLU A 233 14.93 7.24 48.95
C GLU A 233 16.05 7.03 47.93
N VAL A 234 16.06 5.86 47.30
CA VAL A 234 17.02 5.52 46.25
C VAL A 234 16.34 5.38 44.90
N TRP A 235 17.07 5.75 43.85
CA TRP A 235 16.73 5.52 42.45
C TRP A 235 17.78 4.62 41.81
N GLN A 236 17.53 4.19 40.57
CA GLN A 236 18.47 3.40 39.79
C GLN A 236 18.95 4.22 38.59
N LYS A 237 20.26 4.25 38.33
CA LYS A 237 20.86 4.78 37.10
C LYS A 237 21.18 3.62 36.16
N MET A 238 20.79 3.74 34.90
CA MET A 238 21.16 2.78 33.87
C MET A 238 22.68 2.76 33.67
N GLU A 239 23.27 1.57 33.67
CA GLU A 239 24.65 1.30 33.23
C GLU A 239 24.60 0.52 31.92
N TYR A 240 24.88 1.22 30.82
CA TYR A 240 24.89 0.63 29.48
C TYR A 240 26.32 0.42 29.01
N LYS A 241 26.58 -0.77 28.45
CA LYS A 241 27.84 -1.13 27.80
C LYS A 241 27.60 -1.74 26.43
N GLN A 242 28.37 -1.30 25.46
CA GLN A 242 28.35 -1.86 24.12
C GLN A 242 29.75 -1.90 23.51
N ILE A 243 30.06 -3.00 22.83
CA ILE A 243 31.25 -3.08 21.99
C ILE A 243 31.02 -2.28 20.70
N ALA A 244 31.83 -1.24 20.52
CA ALA A 244 31.86 -0.45 19.30
C ALA A 244 33.00 -0.93 18.40
N ALA A 245 32.69 -1.86 17.48
CA ALA A 245 33.65 -2.40 16.53
C ALA A 245 33.27 -2.02 15.09
N PRO A 246 33.47 -0.75 14.65
CA PRO A 246 33.08 -0.29 13.31
C PRO A 246 33.82 -1.01 12.18
N THR A 247 34.98 -1.61 12.46
CA THR A 247 35.78 -2.42 11.53
C THR A 247 35.58 -3.93 11.73
N GLY A 248 34.55 -4.34 12.49
CA GLY A 248 34.39 -5.69 13.01
C GLY A 248 35.37 -6.01 14.14
N ILE A 249 35.06 -7.07 14.91
CA ILE A 249 35.85 -7.51 16.07
C ILE A 249 37.30 -7.79 15.70
N GLY A 250 37.54 -8.58 14.65
CA GLY A 250 38.90 -8.91 14.20
C GLY A 250 39.72 -7.66 13.82
N GLY A 251 39.11 -6.74 13.05
CA GLY A 251 39.76 -5.48 12.68
C GLY A 251 40.05 -4.58 13.88
N PHE A 252 39.17 -4.57 14.88
CA PHE A 252 39.39 -3.84 16.12
C PHE A 252 40.56 -4.42 16.93
N VAL A 253 40.60 -5.75 17.13
CA VAL A 253 41.71 -6.40 17.85
C VAL A 253 43.03 -6.16 17.14
N ARG A 254 43.05 -6.24 15.81
CA ARG A 254 44.23 -5.90 14.99
C ARG A 254 44.69 -4.46 15.21
N LYS A 255 43.77 -3.49 15.32
CA LYS A 255 44.10 -2.09 15.65
C LYS A 255 44.65 -1.93 17.07
N CYS A 256 44.13 -2.71 18.02
CA CYS A 256 44.50 -2.66 19.43
C CYS A 256 45.69 -3.56 19.81
N PHE A 257 46.27 -4.29 18.85
CA PHE A 257 47.27 -5.34 19.06
C PHE A 257 48.43 -4.90 19.96
N LYS A 258 49.11 -3.79 19.61
CA LYS A 258 50.25 -3.26 20.40
C LYS A 258 49.85 -2.85 21.81
N THR A 259 48.66 -2.24 21.96
CA THR A 259 48.16 -1.86 23.29
C THR A 259 47.84 -3.09 24.11
N ALA A 260 47.22 -4.11 23.52
CA ALA A 260 46.92 -5.37 24.22
C ALA A 260 48.19 -6.06 24.73
N GLN A 261 49.28 -6.04 23.95
CA GLN A 261 50.58 -6.56 24.38
C GLN A 261 51.12 -5.83 25.62
N GLN A 262 50.93 -4.52 25.73
CA GLN A 262 51.31 -3.75 26.93
C GLN A 262 50.56 -4.21 28.19
N TYR A 263 49.35 -4.75 28.03
CA TYR A 263 48.54 -5.31 29.12
C TYR A 263 48.69 -6.84 29.26
N GLY A 264 49.74 -7.42 28.69
CA GLY A 264 50.11 -8.83 28.90
C GLY A 264 49.42 -9.85 27.98
N TRP A 265 48.69 -9.42 26.96
CA TRP A 265 48.19 -10.32 25.92
C TRP A 265 49.32 -10.80 25.01
N LYS A 266 49.39 -12.11 24.75
CA LYS A 266 50.39 -12.73 23.87
C LYS A 266 49.67 -13.50 22.78
N CYS A 267 49.81 -13.06 21.53
CA CYS A 267 49.30 -13.77 20.37
C CYS A 267 50.35 -14.77 19.88
N PRO A 268 50.03 -16.08 19.79
CA PRO A 268 50.92 -17.08 19.21
C PRO A 268 51.17 -16.84 17.71
N ASP A 269 52.33 -17.27 17.20
CA ASP A 269 52.71 -17.08 15.79
C ASP A 269 51.77 -17.80 14.81
N ASN A 270 51.23 -18.97 15.19
CA ASN A 270 50.25 -19.71 14.39
C ASN A 270 48.88 -19.03 14.29
N CYS A 271 48.66 -17.92 15.00
CA CYS A 271 47.46 -17.08 14.92
C CYS A 271 47.67 -15.83 14.04
N LEU A 272 48.89 -15.64 13.51
CA LEU A 272 49.25 -14.53 12.64
C LEU A 272 49.24 -14.98 11.17
N ASN A 273 48.84 -14.06 10.29
CA ASN A 273 48.96 -14.27 8.85
C ASN A 273 50.40 -13.98 8.37
N SER A 274 50.65 -14.14 7.07
CA SER A 274 51.97 -13.90 6.46
C SER A 274 52.50 -12.47 6.60
N GLU A 275 51.64 -11.51 6.94
CA GLU A 275 52.03 -10.11 7.25
C GLU A 275 52.32 -9.87 8.74
N GLY A 276 52.31 -10.92 9.57
CA GLY A 276 52.48 -10.81 11.02
C GLY A 276 51.30 -10.18 11.75
N LYS A 277 50.10 -10.20 11.16
CA LYS A 277 48.87 -9.64 11.75
C LYS A 277 47.92 -10.76 12.18
N ILE A 278 47.22 -10.58 13.30
CA ILE A 278 46.20 -11.55 13.76
C ILE A 278 45.19 -11.86 12.64
N ILE A 279 44.91 -13.14 12.43
CA ILE A 279 43.98 -13.64 11.40
C ILE A 279 42.55 -13.19 11.70
N ILE A 280 41.85 -12.69 10.68
CA ILE A 280 40.47 -12.16 10.80
C ILE A 280 39.49 -12.76 9.80
N LYS A 281 39.95 -13.65 8.90
CA LYS A 281 39.13 -14.22 7.84
C LYS A 281 39.05 -15.74 7.97
N ASN A 282 37.94 -16.31 7.53
CA ASN A 282 37.67 -17.75 7.62
C ASN A 282 38.66 -18.60 6.81
N ASP A 283 39.05 -18.14 5.62
CA ASP A 283 39.98 -18.83 4.72
C ASP A 283 41.39 -18.97 5.32
N GLU A 284 41.85 -17.94 6.01
CA GLU A 284 43.13 -17.92 6.73
C GLU A 284 43.09 -18.74 8.03
N ALA A 285 41.92 -18.95 8.63
CA ALA A 285 41.78 -19.58 9.95
C ALA A 285 41.70 -21.12 9.93
N LYS A 286 41.52 -21.76 8.76
CA LYS A 286 41.14 -23.19 8.66
C LYS A 286 42.06 -24.15 9.40
N GLU A 287 43.38 -23.93 9.35
CA GLU A 287 44.37 -24.86 9.88
C GLU A 287 44.60 -24.69 11.39
N ASN A 288 44.23 -23.55 11.98
CA ASN A 288 44.50 -23.20 13.38
C ASN A 288 43.30 -22.53 14.08
N LEU A 289 42.08 -22.86 13.66
CA LEU A 289 40.86 -22.16 14.08
C LEU A 289 40.69 -22.11 15.60
N GLU A 290 40.85 -23.23 16.28
CA GLU A 290 40.70 -23.32 17.73
C GLU A 290 41.70 -22.42 18.47
N ALA A 291 42.97 -22.46 18.06
CA ALA A 291 44.04 -21.64 18.64
C ALA A 291 43.78 -20.14 18.41
N ILE A 292 43.28 -19.76 17.23
CA ILE A 292 42.91 -18.38 16.92
C ILE A 292 41.75 -17.92 17.83
N ILE A 293 40.72 -18.75 18.00
CA ILE A 293 39.60 -18.44 18.88
C ILE A 293 40.06 -18.30 20.33
N ASP A 294 40.92 -19.19 20.83
CA ASP A 294 41.48 -19.10 22.19
C ASP A 294 42.32 -17.83 22.36
N CYS A 295 43.08 -17.44 21.34
CA CYS A 295 43.82 -16.19 21.32
C CYS A 295 42.90 -14.96 21.45
N TYR A 296 41.76 -14.97 20.76
CA TYR A 296 40.73 -13.93 20.91
C TYR A 296 40.06 -13.95 22.29
N LYS A 297 39.77 -15.12 22.85
CA LYS A 297 39.22 -15.24 24.21
C LYS A 297 40.18 -14.66 25.25
N ASP A 298 41.47 -14.97 25.13
CA ASP A 298 42.53 -14.40 25.99
C ASP A 298 42.61 -12.87 25.85
N PHE A 299 42.44 -12.33 24.64
CA PHE A 299 42.36 -10.88 24.41
C PHE A 299 41.23 -10.23 25.23
N PHE A 300 40.02 -10.81 25.21
CA PHE A 300 38.88 -10.25 25.96
C PHE A 300 39.06 -10.35 27.48
N ILE A 301 39.87 -11.29 27.96
CA ILE A 301 40.22 -11.39 29.38
C ILE A 301 41.27 -10.33 29.74
N LYS A 302 42.27 -10.08 28.91
CA LYS A 302 43.43 -9.25 29.29
C LYS A 302 43.32 -7.78 28.90
N TYR A 303 42.59 -7.45 27.85
CA TYR A 303 42.56 -6.07 27.35
C TYR A 303 41.79 -5.14 28.29
N GLU A 304 42.51 -4.15 28.81
CA GLU A 304 41.96 -3.05 29.60
C GLU A 304 42.60 -1.73 29.18
N LYS A 305 41.82 -0.71 28.86
CA LYS A 305 42.33 0.62 28.47
C LYS A 305 41.35 1.70 28.87
N ASP A 306 41.82 2.78 29.49
CA ASP A 306 41.02 3.96 29.83
C ASP A 306 39.72 3.60 30.60
N GLY A 307 39.79 2.63 31.53
CA GLY A 307 38.65 2.14 32.32
C GLY A 307 37.67 1.23 31.55
N PHE A 308 37.91 1.00 30.26
CA PHE A 308 37.20 0.01 29.45
C PHE A 308 37.84 -1.37 29.65
N SER A 309 37.03 -2.33 30.11
CA SER A 309 37.43 -3.73 30.29
C SER A 309 36.37 -4.65 29.71
N TYR A 310 36.79 -5.58 28.85
CA TYR A 310 35.88 -6.55 28.22
C TYR A 310 35.37 -7.60 29.21
N LYS A 311 36.02 -7.79 30.36
CA LYS A 311 35.54 -8.66 31.45
C LYS A 311 34.14 -8.26 31.95
N LYS A 312 33.77 -6.98 31.82
CA LYS A 312 32.47 -6.44 32.26
C LYS A 312 31.28 -7.00 31.47
N PHE A 313 31.50 -7.58 30.28
CA PHE A 313 30.45 -8.24 29.49
C PHE A 313 30.15 -9.66 29.95
N SER A 314 30.99 -10.26 30.80
CA SER A 314 30.78 -11.62 31.34
C SER A 314 30.51 -12.66 30.24
N PHE A 315 31.34 -12.68 29.20
CA PHE A 315 31.18 -13.58 28.07
C PHE A 315 31.10 -15.06 28.47
N ASN A 316 30.15 -15.77 27.88
CA ASN A 316 29.96 -17.21 27.99
C ASN A 316 30.08 -17.82 26.59
N PHE A 317 31.31 -18.03 26.12
CA PHE A 317 31.58 -18.62 24.80
C PHE A 317 31.55 -20.14 24.84
N LYS A 318 31.18 -20.76 23.71
CA LYS A 318 31.29 -22.22 23.51
C LYS A 318 32.75 -22.67 23.56
N LYS A 319 33.00 -23.98 23.65
CA LYS A 319 34.36 -24.50 23.46
C LYS A 319 34.85 -24.16 22.05
N SER A 320 36.15 -23.89 21.90
CA SER A 320 36.72 -23.40 20.64
C SER A 320 36.54 -24.40 19.50
N SER A 321 36.55 -25.71 19.82
CA SER A 321 36.27 -26.82 18.90
C SER A 321 34.82 -26.91 18.41
N GLU A 322 33.87 -26.21 19.03
CA GLU A 322 32.46 -26.20 18.60
C GLU A 322 32.17 -25.17 17.49
N TYR A 323 33.13 -24.31 17.14
CA TYR A 323 32.97 -23.35 16.06
C TYR A 323 33.48 -23.91 14.74
N GLU A 324 32.63 -23.96 13.73
CA GLU A 324 33.01 -24.39 12.37
C GLU A 324 33.81 -23.32 11.61
N GLU A 325 33.59 -22.04 11.91
CA GLU A 325 34.21 -20.90 11.22
C GLU A 325 34.51 -19.76 12.22
N LEU A 326 35.55 -18.96 11.93
CA LEU A 326 35.93 -17.81 12.76
C LEU A 326 34.81 -16.76 12.84
N ASN A 327 34.09 -16.54 11.75
CA ASN A 327 32.94 -15.63 11.71
C ASN A 327 31.79 -16.06 12.65
N ASN A 328 31.65 -17.35 12.93
CA ASN A 328 30.66 -17.84 13.91
C ASN A 328 31.03 -17.35 15.32
N PHE A 329 32.32 -17.39 15.67
CA PHE A 329 32.82 -16.84 16.92
C PHE A 329 32.65 -15.32 17.00
N PHE A 330 33.01 -14.56 15.96
CA PHE A 330 32.80 -13.11 15.95
C PHE A 330 31.32 -12.72 16.10
N SER A 331 30.40 -13.48 15.49
CA SER A 331 28.96 -13.26 15.66
C SER A 331 28.51 -13.51 17.10
N ASP A 332 29.09 -14.51 17.78
CA ASP A 332 28.82 -14.80 19.19
C ASP A 332 29.33 -13.68 20.11
N VAL A 333 30.53 -13.14 19.85
CA VAL A 333 31.05 -11.95 20.53
C VAL A 333 30.09 -10.77 20.38
N GLU A 334 29.58 -10.51 19.17
CA GLU A 334 28.65 -9.40 18.94
C GLU A 334 27.30 -9.57 19.65
N ARG A 335 26.78 -10.81 19.73
CA ARG A 335 25.55 -11.13 20.47
C ARG A 335 25.65 -10.86 21.96
N GLN A 336 26.84 -11.10 22.52
CA GLN A 336 27.14 -10.92 23.94
C GLN A 336 27.76 -9.53 24.25
N GLY A 337 28.19 -8.78 23.23
CA GLY A 337 28.82 -7.46 23.33
C GLY A 337 27.87 -6.30 23.64
N TYR A 338 26.77 -6.57 24.33
CA TYR A 338 25.79 -5.60 24.80
C TYR A 338 25.33 -5.99 26.21
N LYS A 339 25.42 -5.04 27.14
CA LYS A 339 24.94 -5.20 28.52
C LYS A 339 24.20 -3.94 28.97
N LEU A 340 23.11 -4.13 29.69
CA LEU A 340 22.33 -3.07 30.32
C LEU A 340 21.95 -3.54 31.71
N ASP A 341 22.51 -2.87 32.71
CA ASP A 341 22.28 -3.07 34.13
C ASP A 341 21.81 -1.76 34.78
N PHE A 342 21.57 -1.81 36.09
CA PHE A 342 21.23 -0.67 36.91
C PHE A 342 22.15 -0.59 38.14
N THR A 343 22.44 0.64 38.56
CA THR A 343 23.28 0.94 39.72
C THR A 343 22.49 1.87 40.63
N THR A 344 22.50 1.60 41.92
CA THR A 344 21.70 2.36 42.89
C THR A 344 22.34 3.73 43.13
N ILE A 345 21.49 4.77 43.18
CA ILE A 345 21.88 6.17 43.37
C ILE A 345 20.98 6.86 44.41
N ASN A 346 21.52 7.87 45.07
CA ASN A 346 20.83 8.68 46.07
C ASN A 346 19.88 9.68 45.39
N LYS A 347 18.56 9.57 45.64
CA LYS A 347 17.54 10.44 45.03
C LYS A 347 17.66 11.89 45.51
N ALA A 348 17.99 12.13 46.77
CA ALA A 348 18.09 13.49 47.30
C ALA A 348 19.13 14.33 46.54
N ILE A 349 20.22 13.71 46.10
CA ILE A 349 21.23 14.36 45.26
C ILE A 349 20.68 14.70 43.86
N ILE A 350 19.85 13.83 43.28
CA ILE A 350 19.17 14.10 42.01
C ILE A 350 18.20 15.27 42.15
N ASP A 351 17.37 15.26 43.20
CA ASP A 351 16.41 16.34 43.49
C ASP A 351 17.14 17.68 43.65
N GLN A 352 18.23 17.71 44.42
CA GLN A 352 19.09 18.89 44.56
C GLN A 352 19.67 19.34 43.21
N TRP A 353 20.15 18.42 42.37
CA TRP A 353 20.69 18.78 41.05
C TRP A 353 19.64 19.33 40.09
N VAL A 354 18.37 18.96 40.24
CA VAL A 354 17.26 19.54 39.49
C VAL A 354 16.97 20.96 39.99
N GLU A 355 16.90 21.16 41.30
CA GLU A 355 16.64 22.48 41.92
C GLU A 355 17.74 23.49 41.57
N ASP A 356 19.01 23.09 41.66
CA ASP A 356 20.16 23.95 41.36
C ASP A 356 20.45 24.08 39.84
N GLY A 357 19.61 23.49 38.98
CA GLY A 357 19.76 23.53 37.53
C GLY A 357 21.03 22.85 37.01
N THR A 358 21.59 21.91 37.77
CA THR A 358 22.74 21.08 37.36
C THR A 358 22.34 20.02 36.35
N ILE A 359 21.11 19.49 36.46
CA ILE A 359 20.49 18.63 35.46
C ILE A 359 19.08 19.11 35.11
N TYR A 360 18.64 18.81 33.90
CA TYR A 360 17.22 18.86 33.53
C TYR A 360 16.67 17.43 33.56
N LEU A 361 15.59 17.21 34.30
CA LEU A 361 14.98 15.89 34.45
C LEU A 361 13.61 15.84 33.76
N PHE A 362 13.43 14.87 32.87
CA PHE A 362 12.19 14.67 32.12
C PHE A 362 11.64 13.26 32.36
N GLU A 363 10.39 13.14 32.80
CA GLU A 363 9.71 11.84 32.85
C GLU A 363 9.43 11.34 31.43
N ILE A 364 9.86 10.10 31.13
CA ILE A 364 9.61 9.46 29.84
C ILE A 364 8.24 8.78 29.90
N LYS A 365 7.19 9.45 29.41
CA LYS A 365 5.83 8.91 29.46
C LYS A 365 4.99 9.15 28.21
N ASN A 366 3.97 8.30 28.06
CA ASN A 366 2.87 8.47 27.12
C ASN A 366 1.52 8.27 27.83
N GLN A 367 0.41 8.22 27.08
CA GLN A 367 -0.93 8.11 27.65
C GLN A 367 -1.13 6.85 28.52
N ASP A 368 -0.35 5.79 28.31
CA ASP A 368 -0.42 4.55 29.08
C ASP A 368 0.15 4.70 30.50
N ALA A 369 0.68 5.86 30.87
CA ALA A 369 1.10 6.17 32.24
C ALA A 369 0.14 7.13 32.96
N ASN A 370 -0.90 7.63 32.28
CA ASN A 370 -1.86 8.56 32.88
C ASN A 370 -2.79 7.84 33.88
N ASP A 371 -3.23 8.57 34.91
CA ASP A 371 -4.23 8.10 35.87
C ASP A 371 -5.64 8.04 35.25
N GLY A 372 -6.56 7.30 35.90
CA GLY A 372 -7.96 7.22 35.50
C GLY A 372 -8.21 6.39 34.23
N LYS A 373 -7.37 5.38 33.97
CA LYS A 373 -7.59 4.45 32.85
C LYS A 373 -8.85 3.64 33.08
N LYS A 374 -9.59 3.38 32.00
CA LYS A 374 -10.74 2.48 32.04
C LYS A 374 -10.31 1.05 32.35
N GLU A 375 -11.20 0.30 32.98
CA GLU A 375 -11.05 -1.14 33.15
C GLU A 375 -10.78 -1.82 31.79
N GLY A 376 -9.81 -2.73 31.75
CA GLY A 376 -9.39 -3.40 30.51
C GLY A 376 -8.47 -2.60 29.58
N HIS A 377 -7.95 -1.43 29.98
CA HIS A 377 -6.98 -0.66 29.16
C HIS A 377 -5.72 -1.49 28.86
N LYS A 378 -5.49 -1.80 27.58
CA LYS A 378 -4.27 -2.46 27.11
C LYS A 378 -3.23 -1.42 26.69
N ASN A 379 -1.99 -1.61 27.15
CA ASN A 379 -0.87 -0.74 26.79
C ASN A 379 -0.65 -0.69 25.26
N ASN A 380 -0.14 0.45 24.78
CA ASN A 380 0.36 0.56 23.42
C ASN A 380 1.51 -0.41 23.20
N LEU A 381 1.66 -0.90 21.97
CA LEU A 381 2.71 -1.84 21.63
C LEU A 381 4.11 -1.26 21.91
N HIS A 382 4.31 0.03 21.64
CA HIS A 382 5.58 0.71 21.93
C HIS A 382 5.86 0.86 23.44
N THR A 383 4.82 0.91 24.28
CA THR A 383 4.97 0.89 25.74
C THR A 383 5.46 -0.48 26.20
N ILE A 384 4.94 -1.55 25.60
CA ILE A 384 5.40 -2.93 25.87
C ILE A 384 6.86 -3.09 25.41
N TYR A 385 7.22 -2.59 24.23
CA TYR A 385 8.61 -2.61 23.74
C TYR A 385 9.56 -1.85 24.66
N TRP A 386 9.14 -0.67 25.13
CA TRP A 386 9.95 0.15 26.03
C TRP A 386 10.20 -0.56 27.37
N LYS A 387 9.17 -1.16 27.96
CA LYS A 387 9.30 -1.94 29.20
C LYS A 387 10.23 -3.15 29.02
N ALA A 388 10.10 -3.87 27.91
CA ALA A 388 10.91 -5.05 27.61
C ALA A 388 12.42 -4.76 27.56
N LEU A 389 12.87 -3.53 27.29
CA LEU A 389 14.29 -3.14 27.31
C LEU A 389 14.94 -3.37 28.68
N PHE A 390 14.16 -3.15 29.75
CA PHE A 390 14.63 -3.13 31.13
C PHE A 390 14.33 -4.44 31.87
N GLU A 391 13.63 -5.38 31.22
CA GLU A 391 13.41 -6.71 31.77
C GLU A 391 14.70 -7.53 31.82
N ASN A 392 14.78 -8.46 32.77
CA ASN A 392 15.86 -9.43 32.84
C ASN A 392 15.56 -10.65 31.97
N ASN A 393 15.52 -10.45 30.65
CA ASN A 393 15.32 -11.50 29.66
C ASN A 393 16.48 -11.51 28.66
N GLU A 394 16.94 -12.70 28.30
CA GLU A 394 18.06 -12.90 27.38
C GLU A 394 17.80 -12.32 25.98
N ASP A 395 16.57 -12.43 25.47
CA ASP A 395 16.18 -11.98 24.12
C ASP A 395 15.47 -10.62 24.12
N LYS A 396 15.74 -9.80 25.14
CA LYS A 396 15.19 -8.44 25.22
C LYS A 396 15.61 -7.56 24.03
N PRO A 397 14.79 -6.57 23.65
CA PRO A 397 15.21 -5.59 22.66
C PRO A 397 16.47 -4.85 23.10
N LYS A 398 17.27 -4.39 22.14
CA LYS A 398 18.45 -3.57 22.41
C LYS A 398 18.10 -2.09 22.30
N LEU A 399 18.48 -1.32 23.32
CA LEU A 399 18.46 0.14 23.26
C LEU A 399 19.59 0.64 22.34
N ASN A 400 19.31 1.52 21.38
CA ASN A 400 20.35 2.09 20.52
C ASN A 400 20.66 3.56 20.88
N GLY A 401 21.86 4.01 20.52
CA GLY A 401 22.22 5.43 20.53
C GLY A 401 21.53 6.23 19.41
N GLY A 402 21.80 7.53 19.33
CA GLY A 402 21.20 8.43 18.35
C GLY A 402 19.77 8.84 18.72
N ALA A 403 19.48 8.96 20.01
CA ALA A 403 18.20 9.48 20.46
C ALA A 403 18.14 11.00 20.25
N GLU A 404 16.94 11.55 20.08
CA GLU A 404 16.73 12.96 19.76
C GLU A 404 15.64 13.57 20.64
N LEU A 405 15.88 14.81 21.08
CA LEU A 405 14.93 15.62 21.84
C LEU A 405 14.39 16.73 20.95
N PHE A 406 13.09 16.96 21.00
CA PHE A 406 12.45 18.06 20.28
C PHE A 406 11.59 18.91 21.21
N TYR A 407 11.62 20.22 21.01
CA TYR A 407 10.64 21.14 21.56
C TYR A 407 9.60 21.49 20.51
N ARG A 408 8.33 21.49 20.89
CA ARG A 408 7.22 21.94 20.05
C ARG A 408 6.38 22.97 20.81
N LYS A 409 6.39 24.21 20.32
CA LYS A 409 5.58 25.31 20.85
C LYS A 409 4.07 25.03 20.75
N ALA A 410 3.29 25.63 21.64
CA ALA A 410 1.84 25.60 21.60
C ALA A 410 1.29 26.40 20.40
N LEU A 411 0.14 25.97 19.87
CA LEU A 411 -0.63 26.75 18.92
C LEU A 411 -1.19 28.01 19.61
N PRO A 412 -1.08 29.20 19.01
CA PRO A 412 -1.70 30.43 19.52
C PRO A 412 -3.21 30.24 19.71
N LYS A 413 -3.79 30.85 20.76
CA LYS A 413 -5.23 30.75 21.07
C LYS A 413 -6.14 31.09 19.89
N SER A 414 -5.76 32.09 19.08
CA SER A 414 -6.50 32.50 17.86
C SER A 414 -6.56 31.43 16.78
N LYS A 415 -5.65 30.44 16.78
CA LYS A 415 -5.61 29.32 15.85
C LYS A 415 -6.20 28.03 16.45
N GLN A 416 -6.74 28.06 17.66
CA GLN A 416 -7.32 26.89 18.33
C GLN A 416 -8.81 26.76 17.98
N GLU A 417 -9.18 25.60 17.46
CA GLU A 417 -10.58 25.28 17.14
C GLU A 417 -11.26 24.67 18.36
N LYS A 418 -12.42 25.23 18.77
CA LYS A 418 -13.29 24.64 19.77
C LYS A 418 -14.37 23.81 19.10
N ILE A 419 -14.67 22.64 19.68
CA ILE A 419 -15.77 21.77 19.26
C ILE A 419 -16.59 21.38 20.49
N LYS A 420 -17.85 21.02 20.28
CA LYS A 420 -18.67 20.40 21.34
C LYS A 420 -18.41 18.90 21.35
N ASP A 421 -18.29 18.32 22.54
CA ASP A 421 -18.30 16.88 22.71
C ASP A 421 -19.72 16.31 22.61
N ASN A 422 -19.87 14.99 22.80
CA ASN A 422 -21.17 14.31 22.72
C ASN A 422 -22.17 14.76 23.81
N HIS A 423 -21.71 15.48 24.85
CA HIS A 423 -22.54 16.03 25.92
C HIS A 423 -22.73 17.55 25.78
N GLY A 424 -22.33 18.12 24.64
CA GLY A 424 -22.45 19.55 24.37
C GLY A 424 -21.38 20.42 25.03
N LYS A 425 -20.43 19.83 25.77
CA LYS A 425 -19.35 20.56 26.46
C LYS A 425 -18.31 21.03 25.44
N GLU A 426 -17.93 22.30 25.52
CA GLU A 426 -16.85 22.83 24.69
C GLU A 426 -15.50 22.22 25.08
N ILE A 427 -14.82 21.64 24.09
CA ILE A 427 -13.46 21.12 24.20
C ILE A 427 -12.58 21.68 23.08
N ILE A 428 -11.27 21.76 23.33
CA ILE A 428 -10.31 22.20 22.33
C ILE A 428 -9.98 21.02 21.41
N LYS A 429 -10.31 21.15 20.12
CA LYS A 429 -9.96 20.15 19.11
C LYS A 429 -8.44 20.04 18.99
N ASN A 430 -7.95 18.81 18.94
CA ASN A 430 -6.52 18.51 18.96
C ASN A 430 -5.78 19.14 20.16
N PHE A 431 -6.38 19.09 21.35
CA PHE A 431 -5.86 19.64 22.61
C PHE A 431 -4.35 19.50 22.82
N ARG A 432 -3.74 18.38 22.40
CA ARG A 432 -2.29 18.16 22.49
C ARG A 432 -1.45 19.26 21.86
N PHE A 433 -1.93 20.02 20.86
CA PHE A 433 -1.22 21.15 20.25
C PHE A 433 -1.50 22.49 20.94
N SER A 434 -2.47 22.58 21.85
CA SER A 434 -2.72 23.78 22.67
C SER A 434 -1.69 23.98 23.78
N LYS A 435 -0.85 22.96 24.03
CA LYS A 435 0.21 22.97 25.04
C LYS A 435 1.58 22.75 24.39
N GLU A 436 2.58 23.34 25.01
CA GLU A 436 3.98 23.08 24.70
C GLU A 436 4.34 21.64 25.06
N LYS A 437 5.24 21.03 24.30
CA LYS A 437 5.65 19.65 24.50
C LYS A 437 7.13 19.45 24.20
N PHE A 438 7.77 18.65 25.05
CA PHE A 438 9.03 18.00 24.76
C PHE A 438 8.74 16.59 24.23
N LEU A 439 9.46 16.19 23.17
CA LEU A 439 9.31 14.90 22.52
C LEU A 439 10.67 14.19 22.55
N PHE A 440 10.68 12.94 22.99
CA PHE A 440 11.87 12.11 23.02
C PHE A 440 11.71 10.98 22.01
N HIS A 441 12.61 10.91 21.04
CA HIS A 441 12.67 9.85 20.04
C HIS A 441 13.86 8.96 20.36
N CYS A 442 13.62 7.67 20.60
CA CYS A 442 14.66 6.73 21.00
C CYS A 442 14.63 5.48 20.11
N PRO A 443 15.70 5.17 19.37
CA PRO A 443 15.76 3.98 18.53
C PRO A 443 16.03 2.72 19.35
N ILE A 444 15.39 1.62 18.97
CA ILE A 444 15.59 0.29 19.54
C ILE A 444 15.81 -0.73 18.41
N LYS A 445 16.51 -1.83 18.69
CA LYS A 445 16.69 -2.97 17.77
C LYS A 445 16.01 -4.20 18.36
N MET A 446 15.00 -4.70 17.66
CA MET A 446 14.32 -5.96 17.99
C MET A 446 15.14 -7.14 17.47
N ASN A 447 15.06 -8.30 18.14
CA ASN A 447 15.79 -9.54 17.78
C ASN A 447 17.26 -9.28 17.43
N TYR A 448 17.95 -8.48 18.24
CA TYR A 448 19.30 -8.00 17.89
C TYR A 448 20.35 -9.11 17.81
N LYS A 449 20.08 -10.27 18.42
CA LYS A 449 20.90 -11.49 18.39
C LYS A 449 20.71 -12.33 17.13
N ALA A 450 19.63 -12.11 16.38
CA ALA A 450 19.39 -12.81 15.12
C ALA A 450 20.45 -12.44 14.07
N LYS A 451 20.62 -13.31 13.06
CA LYS A 451 21.52 -13.08 11.94
C LYS A 451 21.18 -11.74 11.26
N SER A 452 22.18 -10.87 11.13
CA SER A 452 22.01 -9.59 10.44
C SER A 452 22.29 -9.75 8.95
N TYR A 453 21.46 -9.14 8.12
CA TYR A 453 21.64 -9.11 6.67
C TYR A 453 22.03 -7.70 6.25
N SER A 454 22.98 -7.57 5.33
CA SER A 454 23.39 -6.27 4.79
C SER A 454 22.30 -5.63 3.92
N ASP A 455 21.43 -6.46 3.34
CA ASP A 455 20.29 -6.06 2.49
C ASP A 455 19.17 -7.11 2.67
N PRO A 456 17.90 -6.70 2.85
CA PRO A 456 16.72 -7.57 2.87
C PRO A 456 16.72 -8.69 1.83
N LYS A 457 17.23 -8.43 0.63
CA LYS A 457 17.23 -9.41 -0.47
C LYS A 457 18.00 -10.69 -0.15
N TYR A 458 18.98 -10.64 0.76
CA TYR A 458 19.76 -11.80 1.15
C TYR A 458 19.05 -12.67 2.19
N ALA A 459 18.11 -12.11 2.95
CA ALA A 459 17.30 -12.85 3.92
C ALA A 459 16.17 -13.64 3.24
N LEU A 460 15.62 -13.09 2.15
CA LEU A 460 14.44 -13.63 1.49
C LEU A 460 14.57 -15.12 1.09
N PRO A 461 15.64 -15.58 0.42
CA PRO A 461 15.75 -16.99 0.02
C PRO A 461 15.89 -17.93 1.22
N GLU A 462 16.65 -17.53 2.25
CA GLU A 462 16.86 -18.32 3.46
C GLU A 462 15.56 -18.51 4.24
N ILE A 463 14.81 -17.42 4.46
CA ILE A 463 13.54 -17.45 5.20
C ILE A 463 12.46 -18.20 4.41
N ASN A 464 12.37 -17.99 3.08
CA ASN A 464 11.44 -18.75 2.25
C ASN A 464 11.75 -20.24 2.30
N ASN A 465 13.04 -20.64 2.26
CA ASN A 465 13.43 -22.04 2.36
C ASN A 465 13.05 -22.64 3.72
N GLN A 466 13.31 -21.94 4.83
CA GLN A 466 12.91 -22.40 6.17
C GLN A 466 11.40 -22.61 6.29
N ILE A 467 10.62 -21.66 5.77
CA ILE A 467 9.15 -21.79 5.74
C ILE A 467 8.78 -22.99 4.87
N ASN A 468 9.25 -23.06 3.64
CA ASN A 468 8.92 -24.14 2.69
C ASN A 468 9.29 -25.54 3.22
N GLU A 469 10.41 -25.67 3.94
CA GLU A 469 10.80 -26.90 4.62
C GLU A 469 9.80 -27.27 5.72
N ALA A 470 9.44 -26.31 6.57
CA ALA A 470 8.43 -26.53 7.61
C ALA A 470 7.07 -26.92 7.02
N LEU A 471 6.70 -26.44 5.82
CA LEU A 471 5.43 -26.81 5.15
C LEU A 471 5.34 -28.27 4.73
N THR A 472 6.46 -28.96 4.57
CA THR A 472 6.44 -30.39 4.27
C THR A 472 5.96 -31.23 5.44
N THR A 473 5.98 -30.68 6.66
CA THR A 473 5.64 -31.41 7.89
C THR A 473 4.28 -31.02 8.49
N PHE A 474 3.70 -29.85 8.13
CA PHE A 474 2.38 -29.43 8.66
C PHE A 474 1.19 -30.08 7.91
N GLY A 475 0.27 -30.70 8.64
CA GLY A 475 -0.90 -31.40 8.07
C GLY A 475 -2.15 -30.53 7.89
N ASP A 476 -2.24 -29.41 8.60
CA ASP A 476 -3.39 -28.51 8.63
C ASP A 476 -2.93 -27.09 8.31
N ILE A 477 -3.14 -26.67 7.05
CA ILE A 477 -2.69 -25.37 6.52
C ILE A 477 -3.88 -24.74 5.82
N HIS A 478 -4.06 -23.44 6.05
CA HIS A 478 -5.12 -22.65 5.43
C HIS A 478 -4.57 -21.63 4.45
N PHE A 479 -5.43 -21.13 3.56
CA PHE A 479 -5.09 -20.11 2.57
C PHE A 479 -6.08 -18.96 2.65
N LEU A 480 -5.59 -17.79 3.05
CA LEU A 480 -6.34 -16.55 3.12
C LEU A 480 -6.12 -15.76 1.82
N GLY A 481 -7.04 -15.91 0.87
CA GLY A 481 -7.06 -15.11 -0.35
C GLY A 481 -7.62 -13.72 -0.08
N ILE A 482 -6.97 -12.69 -0.60
CA ILE A 482 -7.40 -11.31 -0.47
C ILE A 482 -7.54 -10.69 -1.86
N ASP A 483 -8.79 -10.40 -2.25
CA ASP A 483 -9.14 -9.65 -3.45
C ASP A 483 -9.30 -8.17 -3.12
N ARG A 484 -8.97 -7.29 -4.07
CA ARG A 484 -9.00 -5.85 -3.87
C ARG A 484 -9.75 -5.19 -5.02
N GLY A 485 -10.94 -4.69 -4.70
CA GLY A 485 -11.87 -4.11 -5.65
C GLY A 485 -11.95 -2.58 -5.62
N GLU A 486 -12.89 -2.06 -6.41
CA GLU A 486 -13.32 -0.65 -6.35
C GLU A 486 -14.59 -0.46 -5.51
N LYS A 487 -15.41 -1.52 -5.39
CA LYS A 487 -16.63 -1.57 -4.57
C LYS A 487 -16.29 -1.86 -3.12
N HIS A 488 -15.63 -2.99 -2.86
CA HIS A 488 -14.98 -3.27 -1.58
C HIS A 488 -13.51 -2.84 -1.63
N LEU A 489 -13.02 -2.18 -0.58
CA LEU A 489 -11.61 -1.80 -0.48
C LEU A 489 -10.70 -3.04 -0.51
N ALA A 490 -11.13 -4.11 0.15
CA ALA A 490 -10.64 -5.46 0.01
C ALA A 490 -11.70 -6.46 0.51
N TYR A 491 -11.60 -7.70 0.06
CA TYR A 491 -12.43 -8.83 0.48
C TYR A 491 -11.53 -10.01 0.77
N TYR A 492 -11.86 -10.84 1.75
CA TYR A 492 -11.10 -12.05 2.05
C TYR A 492 -11.95 -13.31 1.94
N SER A 493 -11.30 -14.42 1.63
CA SER A 493 -11.82 -15.77 1.76
C SER A 493 -10.73 -16.67 2.32
N LEU A 494 -11.05 -17.39 3.38
CA LEU A 494 -10.22 -18.41 3.99
C LEU A 494 -10.66 -19.77 3.50
N VAL A 495 -9.73 -20.56 2.98
CA VAL A 495 -9.98 -21.93 2.54
C VAL A 495 -9.03 -22.91 3.22
N ASP A 496 -9.49 -24.14 3.37
CA ASP A 496 -8.70 -25.26 3.87
C ASP A 496 -7.77 -25.85 2.79
N LYS A 497 -7.07 -26.93 3.14
CA LYS A 497 -6.20 -27.69 2.22
C LYS A 497 -6.95 -28.41 1.09
N ASN A 498 -8.26 -28.56 1.18
CA ASN A 498 -9.09 -29.19 0.15
C ASN A 498 -9.65 -28.15 -0.82
N GLY A 499 -9.65 -26.88 -0.44
CA GLY A 499 -10.24 -25.75 -1.17
C GLY A 499 -11.67 -25.44 -0.71
N GLU A 500 -12.10 -25.98 0.42
CA GLU A 500 -13.39 -25.71 1.05
C GLU A 500 -13.34 -24.37 1.80
N MET A 501 -14.43 -23.61 1.74
CA MET A 501 -14.49 -22.28 2.37
C MET A 501 -14.78 -22.40 3.86
N ILE A 502 -13.93 -21.77 4.67
CA ILE A 502 -14.08 -21.72 6.14
C ILE A 502 -14.72 -20.40 6.56
N ASP A 503 -14.23 -19.30 6.01
CA ASP A 503 -14.71 -17.96 6.32
C ASP A 503 -14.55 -17.04 5.11
N GLN A 504 -15.37 -16.00 5.05
CA GLN A 504 -15.27 -14.94 4.05
C GLN A 504 -15.84 -13.64 4.62
N GLY A 505 -15.33 -12.51 4.12
CA GLY A 505 -15.94 -11.24 4.50
C GLY A 505 -15.30 -10.01 3.87
N THR A 506 -16.02 -8.90 3.99
CA THR A 506 -15.52 -7.59 3.59
C THR A 506 -14.45 -7.10 4.57
N LEU A 507 -13.40 -6.49 4.02
CA LEU A 507 -12.40 -5.74 4.77
C LEU A 507 -12.71 -4.24 4.77
N ASN A 508 -13.91 -3.80 4.36
CA ASN A 508 -14.33 -2.40 4.57
C ASN A 508 -14.42 -2.03 6.06
N LEU A 509 -14.58 -3.02 6.94
CA LEU A 509 -14.61 -2.92 8.40
C LEU A 509 -15.72 -1.99 8.92
N PRO A 510 -16.89 -2.52 9.29
CA PRO A 510 -17.97 -1.70 9.83
C PRO A 510 -17.55 -1.04 11.15
N PHE A 511 -18.08 0.16 11.40
CA PHE A 511 -17.92 0.82 12.67
C PHE A 511 -18.88 0.22 13.69
N ILE A 512 -18.33 -0.29 14.78
CA ILE A 512 -19.08 -0.79 15.93
C ILE A 512 -18.80 0.06 17.16
N ASP A 513 -19.72 0.08 18.12
CA ASP A 513 -19.53 0.65 19.45
C ASP A 513 -18.86 -0.33 20.42
N GLN A 514 -18.80 0.02 21.71
CA GLN A 514 -18.17 -0.81 22.73
C GLN A 514 -18.93 -2.09 23.04
N GLU A 515 -20.23 -2.15 22.70
CA GLU A 515 -21.12 -3.30 22.89
C GLU A 515 -21.17 -4.18 21.63
N GLY A 516 -20.45 -3.80 20.57
CA GLY A 516 -20.43 -4.49 19.28
C GLY A 516 -21.58 -4.11 18.36
N LYS A 517 -22.40 -3.11 18.70
CA LYS A 517 -23.53 -2.69 17.86
C LYS A 517 -23.06 -1.77 16.73
N PRO A 518 -23.69 -1.84 15.52
CA PRO A 518 -23.36 -0.95 14.41
C PRO A 518 -23.55 0.52 14.79
N ARG A 519 -22.60 1.37 14.38
CA ARG A 519 -22.69 2.83 14.51
C ARG A 519 -22.33 3.50 13.21
N SER A 520 -22.91 4.67 12.94
CA SER A 520 -22.56 5.47 11.77
C SER A 520 -21.71 6.68 12.14
N ILE A 521 -21.02 7.22 11.14
CA ILE A 521 -20.33 8.51 11.20
C ILE A 521 -20.95 9.41 10.15
N LYS A 522 -21.58 10.50 10.59
CA LYS A 522 -22.13 11.51 9.69
C LYS A 522 -21.00 12.30 9.02
N LYS A 523 -21.04 12.38 7.68
CA LYS A 523 -20.14 13.23 6.90
C LYS A 523 -20.86 13.85 5.71
N PRO A 524 -20.52 15.11 5.35
CA PRO A 524 -20.91 15.64 4.05
C PRO A 524 -20.17 14.86 2.96
N LYS A 525 -20.87 14.56 1.87
CA LYS A 525 -20.30 14.06 0.61
C LYS A 525 -20.69 15.04 -0.48
N TYR A 526 -19.68 15.62 -1.12
CA TYR A 526 -19.87 16.58 -2.21
C TYR A 526 -20.02 15.88 -3.58
N PHE A 527 -20.87 16.42 -4.43
CA PHE A 527 -20.96 15.99 -5.83
C PHE A 527 -21.13 17.21 -6.73
N TYR A 528 -20.65 17.09 -7.96
CA TYR A 528 -20.77 18.15 -8.95
C TYR A 528 -22.10 18.03 -9.68
N ASN A 529 -23.01 18.97 -9.41
CA ASN A 529 -24.27 19.05 -10.14
C ASN A 529 -24.03 19.77 -11.48
N LYS A 530 -23.81 18.98 -12.54
CA LYS A 530 -23.57 19.51 -13.90
C LYS A 530 -24.71 20.38 -14.41
N LYS A 531 -25.96 20.17 -13.98
CA LYS A 531 -27.11 20.96 -14.45
C LYS A 531 -27.13 22.37 -13.87
N LYS A 532 -26.59 22.54 -12.67
CA LYS A 532 -26.52 23.82 -11.96
C LYS A 532 -25.10 24.41 -11.95
N ASP A 533 -24.18 23.75 -12.66
CA ASP A 533 -22.75 24.04 -12.72
C ASP A 533 -22.11 24.35 -11.35
N LYS A 534 -22.50 23.59 -10.31
CA LYS A 534 -22.08 23.85 -8.94
C LYS A 534 -21.86 22.59 -8.12
N TRP A 535 -21.06 22.72 -7.08
CA TRP A 535 -20.90 21.71 -6.05
C TRP A 535 -22.08 21.75 -5.07
N GLU A 536 -22.69 20.60 -4.84
CA GLU A 536 -23.71 20.38 -3.81
C GLU A 536 -23.19 19.35 -2.80
N SER A 537 -23.73 19.35 -1.59
CA SER A 537 -23.38 18.38 -0.54
C SER A 537 -24.62 17.72 0.02
N GLU A 538 -24.50 16.44 0.31
CA GLU A 538 -25.48 15.67 1.06
C GLU A 538 -24.82 15.12 2.34
N GLU A 539 -25.54 15.14 3.46
CA GLU A 539 -25.08 14.46 4.66
C GLU A 539 -25.37 12.97 4.55
N ILE A 540 -24.32 12.16 4.55
CA ILE A 540 -24.42 10.70 4.49
C ILE A 540 -24.00 10.06 5.82
N ASN A 541 -24.66 8.95 6.15
CA ASN A 541 -24.26 8.08 7.25
C ASN A 541 -23.22 7.09 6.73
N CYS A 542 -21.98 7.23 7.16
CA CYS A 542 -20.90 6.28 6.81
C CYS A 542 -20.92 5.14 7.82
N TRP A 543 -21.14 3.91 7.39
CA TRP A 543 -21.20 2.73 8.27
C TRP A 543 -19.87 1.98 8.32
N ASP A 544 -18.99 2.19 7.34
CA ASP A 544 -17.68 1.55 7.25
C ASP A 544 -16.58 2.50 6.74
N TYR A 545 -15.34 2.02 6.62
CA TYR A 545 -14.23 2.83 6.11
C TYR A 545 -14.34 3.12 4.61
N ASN A 546 -15.03 2.32 3.82
CA ASN A 546 -15.21 2.57 2.39
C ASN A 546 -16.11 3.79 2.18
N ASP A 547 -17.25 3.85 2.87
CA ASP A 547 -18.14 5.02 2.87
C ASP A 547 -17.39 6.28 3.30
N LEU A 548 -16.65 6.19 4.41
CA LEU A 548 -15.93 7.32 4.96
C LEU A 548 -14.79 7.78 4.04
N LEU A 549 -14.05 6.86 3.43
CA LEU A 549 -13.00 7.19 2.45
C LEU A 549 -13.58 7.78 1.17
N ASP A 550 -14.74 7.30 0.72
CA ASP A 550 -15.43 7.83 -0.46
C ASP A 550 -15.94 9.26 -0.21
N ALA A 551 -16.58 9.50 0.93
CA ALA A 551 -16.98 10.84 1.38
C ALA A 551 -15.76 11.78 1.44
N MET A 552 -14.68 11.34 2.10
CA MET A 552 -13.47 12.15 2.23
C MET A 552 -12.75 12.41 0.90
N ALA A 553 -12.75 11.45 -0.03
CA ALA A 553 -12.19 11.61 -1.36
C ALA A 553 -12.99 12.65 -2.17
N SER A 554 -14.31 12.57 -2.14
CA SER A 554 -15.20 13.57 -2.75
C SER A 554 -14.97 14.97 -2.17
N ASN A 555 -14.90 15.10 -0.84
CA ASN A 555 -14.67 16.37 -0.16
C ASN A 555 -13.31 16.99 -0.54
N ARG A 556 -12.31 16.13 -0.75
CA ARG A 556 -10.97 16.57 -1.19
C ARG A 556 -10.93 16.94 -2.67
N ASP A 557 -11.67 16.25 -3.54
CA ASP A 557 -11.80 16.64 -4.95
C ASP A 557 -12.44 18.03 -5.06
N MET A 558 -13.53 18.26 -4.32
CA MET A 558 -14.15 19.59 -4.19
C MET A 558 -13.14 20.61 -3.64
N ALA A 559 -12.47 20.30 -2.53
CA ALA A 559 -11.52 21.24 -1.92
C ALA A 559 -10.35 21.60 -2.86
N ARG A 560 -9.84 20.64 -3.64
CA ARG A 560 -8.81 20.90 -4.65
C ARG A 560 -9.33 21.79 -5.77
N LYS A 561 -10.51 21.49 -6.29
CA LYS A 561 -11.13 22.23 -7.39
C LYS A 561 -11.62 23.62 -6.98
N ASN A 562 -11.72 23.91 -5.68
CA ASN A 562 -12.14 25.21 -5.15
C ASN A 562 -11.10 25.86 -4.21
N TRP A 563 -9.85 25.40 -4.20
CA TRP A 563 -8.75 25.88 -3.35
C TRP A 563 -9.08 26.00 -1.86
N GLN A 564 -9.97 25.14 -1.38
CA GLN A 564 -10.30 25.03 0.03
C GLN A 564 -9.24 24.22 0.77
N THR A 565 -9.22 24.35 2.11
CA THR A 565 -8.28 23.60 2.94
C THR A 565 -8.46 22.10 2.75
N ILE A 566 -7.43 21.44 2.18
CA ILE A 566 -7.52 20.04 1.80
C ILE A 566 -7.39 19.16 3.05
N GLY A 567 -8.50 18.57 3.50
CA GLY A 567 -8.51 17.55 4.56
C GLY A 567 -7.53 16.41 4.26
N THR A 568 -6.86 15.85 5.27
CA THR A 568 -5.93 14.75 5.01
C THR A 568 -6.69 13.43 4.96
N ILE A 569 -6.50 12.68 3.87
CA ILE A 569 -7.01 11.30 3.73
C ILE A 569 -5.96 10.26 4.12
N LYS A 570 -4.69 10.68 4.21
CA LYS A 570 -3.54 9.79 4.44
C LYS A 570 -3.66 9.09 5.79
N GLU A 571 -3.93 9.83 6.86
CA GLU A 571 -4.04 9.27 8.22
C GLU A 571 -5.29 8.39 8.35
N LEU A 572 -6.39 8.73 7.67
CA LEU A 572 -7.58 7.87 7.63
C LEU A 572 -7.26 6.53 6.95
N LYS A 573 -6.55 6.55 5.81
CA LYS A 573 -6.06 5.34 5.15
C LYS A 573 -5.12 4.54 6.03
N GLU A 574 -4.21 5.19 6.74
CA GLU A 574 -3.27 4.52 7.65
C GLU A 574 -4.02 3.88 8.82
N GLY A 575 -5.06 4.54 9.35
CA GLY A 575 -5.97 3.98 10.34
C GLY A 575 -6.71 2.75 9.81
N TYR A 576 -7.31 2.85 8.62
CA TYR A 576 -7.95 1.72 7.94
C TYR A 576 -7.00 0.53 7.75
N ILE A 577 -5.84 0.76 7.13
CA ILE A 577 -4.82 -0.26 6.88
C ILE A 577 -4.40 -0.92 8.18
N SER A 578 -4.26 -0.17 9.28
CA SER A 578 -3.86 -0.74 10.58
C SER A 578 -4.88 -1.75 11.11
N GLN A 579 -6.18 -1.50 10.91
CA GLN A 579 -7.25 -2.40 11.32
C GLN A 579 -7.35 -3.63 10.41
N VAL A 580 -7.16 -3.46 9.10
CA VAL A 580 -7.12 -4.57 8.15
C VAL A 580 -5.93 -5.49 8.42
N VAL A 581 -4.73 -4.93 8.64
CA VAL A 581 -3.53 -5.69 8.98
C VAL A 581 -3.75 -6.46 10.29
N ARG A 582 -4.42 -5.85 11.28
CA ARG A 582 -4.77 -6.53 12.52
C ARG A 582 -5.68 -7.73 12.27
N LYS A 583 -6.81 -7.53 11.57
CA LYS A 583 -7.76 -8.61 11.26
C LYS A 583 -7.10 -9.77 10.51
N ILE A 584 -6.26 -9.46 9.51
CA ILE A 584 -5.52 -10.49 8.76
C ILE A 584 -4.51 -11.22 9.64
N ALA A 585 -3.76 -10.51 10.47
CA ALA A 585 -2.79 -11.13 11.37
C ALA A 585 -3.46 -12.06 12.39
N ASP A 586 -4.64 -11.68 12.91
CA ASP A 586 -5.43 -12.52 13.81
C ASP A 586 -5.85 -13.83 13.10
N ILE A 587 -6.46 -13.74 11.90
CA ILE A 587 -6.85 -14.92 11.10
C ILE A 587 -5.65 -15.84 10.80
N VAL A 588 -4.52 -15.25 10.43
CA VAL A 588 -3.29 -15.99 10.09
C VAL A 588 -2.74 -16.77 11.29
N VAL A 589 -2.75 -16.15 12.48
CA VAL A 589 -2.27 -16.81 13.71
C VAL A 589 -3.26 -17.87 14.19
N GLU A 590 -4.56 -17.59 14.13
CA GLU A 590 -5.62 -18.49 14.57
C GLU A 590 -5.68 -19.78 13.73
N HIS A 591 -5.55 -19.66 12.40
CA HIS A 591 -5.71 -20.78 11.48
C HIS A 591 -4.41 -21.33 10.91
N GLY A 592 -3.25 -20.73 11.19
CA GLY A 592 -2.00 -21.10 10.52
C GLY A 592 -2.09 -20.93 9.00
N ALA A 593 -2.47 -19.72 8.55
CA ALA A 593 -2.82 -19.47 7.16
C ALA A 593 -1.70 -18.78 6.35
N PHE A 594 -1.55 -19.17 5.08
CA PHE A 594 -0.85 -18.35 4.08
C PHE A 594 -1.71 -17.17 3.66
N ILE A 595 -1.06 -16.05 3.36
CA ILE A 595 -1.75 -14.89 2.78
C ILE A 595 -1.51 -14.92 1.28
N VAL A 596 -2.57 -14.96 0.50
CA VAL A 596 -2.50 -15.02 -0.96
C VAL A 596 -3.04 -13.73 -1.55
N LEU A 597 -2.19 -13.03 -2.30
CA LEU A 597 -2.46 -11.74 -2.90
C LEU A 597 -2.32 -11.82 -4.42
N GLU A 598 -2.96 -10.89 -5.13
CA GLU A 598 -2.72 -10.78 -6.55
C GLU A 598 -1.39 -10.07 -6.85
N ASP A 599 -0.65 -10.62 -7.79
CA ASP A 599 0.50 -10.02 -8.46
C ASP A 599 0.04 -8.97 -9.48
N LEU A 600 -0.40 -7.82 -8.97
CA LEU A 600 -0.77 -6.68 -9.80
C LEU A 600 0.49 -5.96 -10.28
N ASN A 601 0.59 -5.75 -11.60
CA ASN A 601 1.73 -5.04 -12.18
C ASN A 601 1.80 -3.57 -11.70
N THR A 602 3.02 -3.00 -11.69
CA THR A 602 3.27 -1.64 -11.18
C THR A 602 2.48 -0.58 -11.96
N GLY A 603 2.27 -0.78 -13.26
CA GLY A 603 1.47 0.11 -14.11
C GLY A 603 0.00 0.20 -13.68
N PHE A 604 -0.62 -0.95 -13.38
CA PHE A 604 -1.99 -1.04 -12.86
C PHE A 604 -2.11 -0.37 -11.50
N LYS A 605 -1.17 -0.65 -10.57
CA LYS A 605 -1.12 0.01 -9.25
C LYS A 605 -1.00 1.54 -9.41
N ARG A 606 -0.15 2.03 -10.30
CA ARG A 606 0.01 3.47 -10.61
C ARG A 606 -1.24 4.08 -11.23
N GLY A 607 -1.92 3.38 -12.14
CA GLY A 607 -3.20 3.83 -12.71
C GLY A 607 -4.25 4.09 -11.64
N ARG A 608 -4.34 3.19 -10.63
CA ARG A 608 -5.28 3.32 -9.50
C ARG A 608 -4.80 4.26 -8.38
N GLN A 609 -3.56 4.76 -8.38
CA GLN A 609 -3.16 5.82 -7.44
C GLN A 609 -3.95 7.12 -7.66
N LYS A 610 -4.48 7.33 -8.88
CA LYS A 610 -5.38 8.45 -9.19
C LYS A 610 -6.73 8.33 -8.47
N ILE A 611 -7.12 7.11 -8.07
CA ILE A 611 -8.31 6.88 -7.24
C ILE A 611 -7.91 7.16 -5.80
N GLU A 612 -8.36 8.31 -5.29
CA GLU A 612 -7.98 8.82 -3.98
C GLU A 612 -8.25 7.86 -2.81
N LYS A 613 -9.15 6.88 -2.93
CA LYS A 613 -9.40 5.87 -1.89
C LYS A 613 -8.49 4.63 -1.95
N SER A 614 -7.71 4.45 -3.02
CA SER A 614 -6.81 3.29 -3.23
C SER A 614 -5.73 3.15 -2.15
N VAL A 615 -5.54 1.93 -1.61
CA VAL A 615 -4.58 1.62 -0.53
C VAL A 615 -3.59 0.47 -0.84
N TYR A 616 -3.71 -0.16 -2.01
CA TYR A 616 -3.06 -1.43 -2.40
C TYR A 616 -1.58 -1.55 -1.97
N GLN A 617 -0.72 -0.64 -2.45
CA GLN A 617 0.73 -0.72 -2.20
C GLN A 617 1.09 -0.50 -0.72
N LYS A 618 0.39 0.42 -0.05
CA LYS A 618 0.63 0.74 1.36
C LYS A 618 0.17 -0.39 2.28
N PHE A 619 -0.94 -1.04 1.91
CA PHE A 619 -1.46 -2.19 2.61
C PHE A 619 -0.45 -3.35 2.59
N GLU A 620 0.04 -3.76 1.41
CA GLU A 620 1.02 -4.85 1.30
C GLU A 620 2.29 -4.55 2.12
N LEU A 621 2.81 -3.33 2.02
CA LEU A 621 3.99 -2.92 2.78
C LEU A 621 3.75 -2.93 4.29
N ALA A 622 2.60 -2.44 4.76
CA ALA A 622 2.26 -2.43 6.17
C ALA A 622 2.06 -3.85 6.73
N LEU A 623 1.43 -4.72 5.94
CA LEU A 623 1.22 -6.13 6.28
C LEU A 623 2.57 -6.85 6.40
N ALA A 624 3.43 -6.76 5.39
CA ALA A 624 4.76 -7.36 5.42
C ALA A 624 5.62 -6.82 6.58
N LYS A 625 5.59 -5.51 6.83
CA LYS A 625 6.28 -4.93 7.99
C LYS A 625 5.76 -5.46 9.33
N LYS A 626 4.45 -5.66 9.45
CA LYS A 626 3.87 -6.20 10.67
C LYS A 626 4.21 -7.68 10.86
N LEU A 627 4.22 -8.47 9.78
CA LEU A 627 4.57 -9.89 9.81
C LEU A 627 6.07 -10.13 9.99
N ASN A 628 6.92 -9.15 9.67
CA ASN A 628 8.35 -9.22 9.94
C ASN A 628 8.66 -9.23 11.45
N PHE A 629 7.79 -8.63 12.25
CA PHE A 629 7.85 -8.65 13.71
C PHE A 629 6.44 -8.54 14.32
N LEU A 630 5.78 -9.69 14.42
CA LEU A 630 4.41 -9.82 14.91
C LEU A 630 4.41 -10.17 16.40
N VAL A 631 3.79 -9.29 17.18
CA VAL A 631 3.64 -9.41 18.63
C VAL A 631 2.16 -9.39 18.97
N ASP A 632 1.74 -10.37 19.77
CA ASP A 632 0.49 -10.33 20.51
C ASP A 632 0.69 -9.53 21.80
N LYS A 633 -0.21 -8.57 22.04
CA LYS A 633 -0.16 -7.72 23.23
C LYS A 633 -0.58 -8.45 24.50
N SER A 634 -1.23 -9.61 24.40
CA SER A 634 -1.59 -10.45 25.55
C SER A 634 -0.47 -11.39 25.99
N ALA A 635 0.44 -11.75 25.08
CA ALA A 635 1.51 -12.70 25.37
C ALA A 635 2.51 -12.12 26.40
N LYS A 636 2.89 -12.94 27.38
CA LYS A 636 3.86 -12.58 28.41
C LYS A 636 5.29 -12.78 27.90
N SER A 637 6.25 -12.06 28.46
CA SER A 637 7.67 -12.19 28.11
C SER A 637 8.11 -13.67 28.20
N GLY A 638 8.75 -14.18 27.15
CA GLY A 638 9.19 -15.58 27.05
C GLY A 638 8.17 -16.55 26.40
N GLU A 639 6.92 -16.13 26.20
CA GLU A 639 5.91 -16.88 25.44
C GLU A 639 6.04 -16.60 23.93
N ILE A 640 5.66 -17.56 23.09
CA ILE A 640 5.58 -17.34 21.64
C ILE A 640 4.61 -16.19 21.35
N GLY A 641 5.02 -15.28 20.46
CA GLY A 641 4.24 -14.08 20.13
C GLY A 641 4.46 -12.91 21.08
N SER A 642 5.23 -13.07 22.16
CA SER A 642 5.66 -11.96 23.02
C SER A 642 6.75 -11.10 22.37
N VAL A 643 7.14 -10.00 23.02
CA VAL A 643 8.22 -9.12 22.51
C VAL A 643 9.55 -9.85 22.39
N THR A 644 9.85 -10.78 23.30
CA THR A 644 11.11 -11.52 23.35
C THR A 644 11.10 -12.77 22.48
N ARG A 645 9.92 -13.22 22.02
CA ARG A 645 9.76 -14.35 21.07
C ARG A 645 8.69 -14.05 20.02
N ALA A 646 8.82 -12.90 19.37
CA ALA A 646 7.88 -12.45 18.35
C ALA A 646 7.90 -13.36 17.12
N LEU A 647 6.76 -13.46 16.43
CA LEU A 647 6.67 -14.20 15.17
C LEU A 647 7.31 -13.38 14.03
N GLN A 648 8.13 -14.03 13.20
CA GLN A 648 8.78 -13.44 12.03
C GLN A 648 8.37 -14.20 10.77
N LEU A 649 7.20 -13.89 10.25
CA LEU A 649 6.54 -14.63 9.17
C LEU A 649 6.91 -14.09 7.77
N THR A 650 7.65 -12.98 7.72
CA THR A 650 8.24 -12.43 6.49
C THR A 650 9.68 -11.97 6.75
N PRO A 651 10.54 -11.94 5.72
CA PRO A 651 11.88 -11.35 5.82
C PRO A 651 11.82 -9.86 6.22
N PRO A 652 12.97 -9.27 6.59
CA PRO A 652 13.08 -7.82 6.74
C PRO A 652 12.50 -7.09 5.53
N VAL A 653 11.61 -6.11 5.75
CA VAL A 653 11.00 -5.30 4.68
C VAL A 653 11.11 -3.82 5.05
N ASN A 654 11.90 -3.07 4.30
CA ASN A 654 12.11 -1.64 4.49
C ASN A 654 11.16 -0.83 3.62
N ASN A 655 11.05 -1.21 2.35
CA ASN A 655 10.29 -0.49 1.34
C ASN A 655 9.57 -1.47 0.41
N TYR A 656 8.74 -0.93 -0.49
CA TYR A 656 7.93 -1.76 -1.38
C TYR A 656 8.78 -2.51 -2.43
N GLY A 657 9.96 -2.01 -2.80
CA GLY A 657 10.88 -2.70 -3.70
C GLY A 657 11.38 -4.04 -3.16
N ASP A 658 11.38 -4.23 -1.84
CA ASP A 658 11.78 -5.50 -1.21
C ASP A 658 10.75 -6.62 -1.49
N ILE A 659 9.50 -6.26 -1.77
CA ILE A 659 8.39 -7.19 -2.07
C ILE A 659 7.96 -7.18 -3.54
N GLU A 660 8.28 -6.12 -4.28
CA GLU A 660 7.90 -5.97 -5.69
C GLU A 660 8.47 -7.11 -6.56
N LYS A 661 7.65 -7.66 -7.46
CA LYS A 661 7.98 -8.77 -8.38
C LYS A 661 8.37 -10.10 -7.68
N ARG A 662 8.14 -10.24 -6.37
CA ARG A 662 8.35 -11.50 -5.65
C ARG A 662 7.08 -12.35 -5.72
N LYS A 663 7.25 -13.66 -5.92
CA LYS A 663 6.14 -14.64 -5.87
C LYS A 663 5.86 -15.18 -4.47
N GLN A 664 6.87 -15.09 -3.60
CA GLN A 664 6.79 -15.48 -2.20
C GLN A 664 7.64 -14.51 -1.36
N VAL A 665 7.05 -14.02 -0.28
CA VAL A 665 7.71 -13.22 0.77
C VAL A 665 7.30 -13.82 2.11
N GLY A 666 8.07 -14.78 2.60
CA GLY A 666 7.68 -15.60 3.74
C GLY A 666 6.35 -16.32 3.50
N ILE A 667 5.36 -16.09 4.37
CA ILE A 667 4.01 -16.64 4.25
C ILE A 667 3.09 -15.89 3.26
N MET A 668 3.59 -14.83 2.62
CA MET A 668 2.83 -14.09 1.61
C MET A 668 3.13 -14.64 0.21
N LEU A 669 2.10 -15.10 -0.49
CA LEU A 669 2.15 -15.63 -1.86
C LEU A 669 1.48 -14.67 -2.83
N TYR A 670 2.05 -14.53 -4.03
CA TYR A 670 1.55 -13.62 -5.07
C TYR A 670 1.19 -14.38 -6.35
N THR A 671 -0.10 -14.45 -6.66
CA THR A 671 -0.66 -15.17 -7.81
C THR A 671 -1.30 -14.26 -8.85
N ARG A 672 -1.56 -14.74 -10.06
CA ARG A 672 -2.22 -13.94 -11.10
C ARG A 672 -3.72 -13.77 -10.81
N ALA A 673 -4.20 -12.54 -10.98
CA ALA A 673 -5.61 -12.18 -10.87
C ALA A 673 -6.52 -12.79 -11.97
N ASN A 674 -5.94 -13.30 -13.08
CA ASN A 674 -6.69 -13.80 -14.22
C ASN A 674 -7.73 -14.86 -13.80
N TYR A 675 -8.98 -14.66 -14.24
CA TYR A 675 -10.12 -15.55 -14.03
C TYR A 675 -10.35 -15.96 -12.56
N THR A 676 -10.09 -15.03 -11.63
CA THR A 676 -10.44 -15.24 -10.21
C THR A 676 -11.88 -14.83 -9.95
N SER A 677 -12.30 -13.61 -10.32
CA SER A 677 -13.67 -13.16 -10.03
C SER A 677 -14.74 -13.58 -11.07
N GLN A 678 -14.36 -14.23 -12.18
CA GLN A 678 -15.26 -14.60 -13.28
C GLN A 678 -15.20 -16.11 -13.61
N THR A 679 -15.02 -16.93 -12.58
CA THR A 679 -15.05 -18.39 -12.65
C THR A 679 -16.21 -18.89 -11.81
N ASP A 680 -17.02 -19.80 -12.34
CA ASP A 680 -18.05 -20.50 -11.59
C ASP A 680 -17.38 -21.36 -10.49
N PRO A 681 -17.64 -21.08 -9.20
CA PRO A 681 -16.98 -21.80 -8.11
C PRO A 681 -17.38 -23.28 -8.04
N GLU A 682 -18.56 -23.66 -8.53
CA GLU A 682 -19.08 -25.03 -8.46
C GLU A 682 -18.59 -25.88 -9.63
N THR A 683 -18.71 -25.38 -10.86
CA THR A 683 -18.39 -26.17 -12.06
C THR A 683 -16.98 -25.94 -12.58
N GLY A 684 -16.32 -24.85 -12.14
CA GLY A 684 -15.03 -24.43 -12.70
C GLY A 684 -15.15 -23.72 -14.06
N TRP A 685 -16.36 -23.48 -14.56
CA TRP A 685 -16.56 -22.83 -15.84
C TRP A 685 -16.07 -21.38 -15.83
N ARG A 686 -15.43 -20.95 -16.92
CA ARG A 686 -15.12 -19.53 -17.18
C ARG A 686 -15.30 -19.21 -18.65
N LYS A 687 -15.49 -17.92 -18.95
CA LYS A 687 -15.53 -17.43 -20.33
C LYS A 687 -14.18 -17.65 -21.02
N ILE A 688 -14.22 -18.39 -22.14
CA ILE A 688 -13.07 -18.57 -23.04
C ILE A 688 -13.37 -18.14 -24.49
N ILE A 689 -14.65 -17.94 -24.83
CA ILE A 689 -15.08 -17.56 -26.18
C ILE A 689 -15.30 -16.03 -26.22
N TYR A 690 -14.59 -15.35 -27.11
CA TYR A 690 -14.63 -13.90 -27.27
C TYR A 690 -15.02 -13.52 -28.70
N LEU A 691 -16.32 -13.34 -28.95
CA LEU A 691 -16.84 -12.97 -30.26
C LEU A 691 -16.67 -11.46 -30.52
N LYS A 692 -16.00 -11.11 -31.62
CA LYS A 692 -15.75 -9.72 -32.04
C LYS A 692 -16.93 -9.16 -32.85
N LYS A 693 -17.18 -7.85 -32.71
CA LYS A 693 -18.07 -7.11 -33.61
C LYS A 693 -17.46 -7.06 -35.01
N GLY A 694 -18.31 -7.02 -36.03
CA GLY A 694 -17.90 -6.97 -37.44
C GLY A 694 -19.11 -7.00 -38.37
N ASN A 695 -18.87 -7.32 -39.64
CA ASN A 695 -19.96 -7.63 -40.57
C ASN A 695 -20.65 -8.96 -40.20
N GLU A 696 -21.80 -9.22 -40.81
CA GLU A 696 -22.66 -10.36 -40.48
C GLU A 696 -21.97 -11.70 -40.75
N GLU A 697 -21.28 -11.84 -41.88
CA GLU A 697 -20.53 -13.04 -42.26
C GLU A 697 -19.43 -13.37 -41.24
N ALA A 698 -18.64 -12.38 -40.82
CA ALA A 698 -17.60 -12.58 -39.82
C ALA A 698 -18.16 -12.98 -38.46
N ILE A 699 -19.33 -12.46 -38.07
CA ILE A 699 -20.01 -12.87 -36.84
C ILE A 699 -20.51 -14.32 -36.97
N LYS A 700 -21.12 -14.66 -38.11
CA LYS A 700 -21.60 -16.01 -38.41
C LYS A 700 -20.46 -17.03 -38.33
N GLU A 701 -19.34 -16.78 -39.00
CA GLU A 701 -18.17 -17.65 -38.98
C GLU A 701 -17.64 -17.87 -37.57
N GLN A 702 -17.49 -16.80 -36.78
CA GLN A 702 -17.03 -16.90 -35.40
C GLN A 702 -17.97 -17.77 -34.55
N ILE A 703 -19.29 -17.65 -34.70
CA ILE A 703 -20.24 -18.48 -33.95
C ILE A 703 -20.13 -19.96 -34.36
N LEU A 704 -20.13 -20.24 -35.67
CA LEU A 704 -20.08 -21.61 -36.18
C LEU A 704 -18.76 -22.34 -35.86
N GLN A 705 -17.66 -21.60 -35.73
CA GLN A 705 -16.35 -22.12 -35.33
C GLN A 705 -16.26 -22.45 -33.85
N ASN A 706 -16.90 -21.66 -32.98
CA ASN A 706 -16.75 -21.80 -31.53
C ASN A 706 -17.78 -22.77 -30.90
N PHE A 707 -18.96 -22.90 -31.48
CA PHE A 707 -20.03 -23.74 -30.93
C PHE A 707 -20.26 -24.98 -31.79
N THR A 708 -20.26 -26.16 -31.16
CA THR A 708 -20.58 -27.44 -31.80
C THR A 708 -22.04 -27.55 -32.13
N ASP A 709 -22.91 -27.00 -31.27
CA ASP A 709 -24.34 -26.98 -31.52
C ASP A 709 -25.09 -25.88 -30.76
N ILE A 710 -26.32 -25.60 -31.18
CA ILE A 710 -27.26 -24.67 -30.54
C ILE A 710 -28.63 -25.34 -30.54
N TRP A 711 -29.26 -25.43 -29.37
CA TRP A 711 -30.50 -26.16 -29.15
C TRP A 711 -31.46 -25.40 -28.26
N PHE A 712 -32.71 -25.87 -28.24
CA PHE A 712 -33.76 -25.46 -27.32
C PHE A 712 -34.26 -26.70 -26.57
N ASP A 713 -34.22 -26.68 -25.23
CA ASP A 713 -34.60 -27.84 -24.39
C ASP A 713 -36.10 -27.92 -24.09
N GLY A 714 -36.92 -27.08 -24.76
CA GLY A 714 -38.35 -26.90 -24.50
C GLY A 714 -38.64 -25.70 -23.60
N LEU A 715 -37.65 -25.20 -22.86
CA LEU A 715 -37.79 -24.04 -21.98
C LEU A 715 -36.71 -22.98 -22.26
N ASP A 716 -35.46 -23.40 -22.38
CA ASP A 716 -34.29 -22.54 -22.48
C ASP A 716 -33.44 -22.90 -23.72
N TYR A 717 -32.87 -21.88 -24.38
CA TYR A 717 -31.84 -22.10 -25.39
C TYR A 717 -30.51 -22.43 -24.71
N TYR A 718 -29.74 -23.37 -25.29
CA TYR A 718 -28.37 -23.64 -24.86
C TYR A 718 -27.39 -23.74 -26.03
N PHE A 719 -26.16 -23.31 -25.76
CA PHE A 719 -25.05 -23.30 -26.72
C PHE A 719 -24.00 -24.30 -26.25
N GLU A 720 -23.70 -25.29 -27.09
CA GLU A 720 -22.75 -26.36 -26.79
C GLU A 720 -21.40 -26.10 -27.43
N TYR A 721 -20.31 -26.38 -26.70
CA TYR A 721 -18.95 -26.37 -27.25
C TYR A 721 -18.02 -27.33 -26.50
N PRO A 722 -16.89 -27.75 -27.10
CA PRO A 722 -16.02 -28.76 -26.53
C PRO A 722 -15.35 -28.28 -25.23
N ASN A 723 -15.30 -29.14 -24.23
CA ASN A 723 -14.49 -28.93 -23.04
C ASN A 723 -13.10 -29.54 -23.25
N LYS A 724 -12.08 -28.68 -23.37
CA LYS A 724 -10.71 -29.10 -23.67
C LYS A 724 -10.10 -30.04 -22.62
N ASN A 725 -10.57 -29.97 -21.37
CA ASN A 725 -10.02 -30.78 -20.28
C ASN A 725 -10.84 -32.05 -19.99
N LYS A 726 -12.07 -32.15 -20.51
CA LYS A 726 -12.96 -33.31 -20.38
C LYS A 726 -13.79 -33.47 -21.65
N SER A 727 -13.23 -34.14 -22.65
CA SER A 727 -13.85 -34.29 -23.98
C SER A 727 -15.20 -35.01 -23.95
N ASP A 728 -15.41 -35.87 -22.95
CA ASP A 728 -16.66 -36.60 -22.69
C ASP A 728 -17.79 -35.72 -22.14
N LYS A 729 -17.49 -34.49 -21.70
CA LYS A 729 -18.46 -33.55 -21.11
C LYS A 729 -18.33 -32.15 -21.73
N PRO A 730 -18.99 -31.89 -22.88
CA PRO A 730 -19.00 -30.56 -23.48
C PRO A 730 -19.69 -29.54 -22.57
N TRP A 731 -19.28 -28.28 -22.70
CA TRP A 731 -19.91 -27.18 -21.99
C TRP A 731 -21.24 -26.81 -22.63
N LYS A 732 -22.29 -26.64 -21.82
CA LYS A 732 -23.60 -26.16 -22.24
C LYS A 732 -23.92 -24.83 -21.55
N LEU A 733 -24.01 -23.76 -22.33
CA LEU A 733 -24.35 -22.42 -21.83
C LEU A 733 -25.83 -22.16 -22.01
N TYR A 734 -26.59 -22.11 -20.92
CA TYR A 734 -28.02 -21.88 -20.95
C TYR A 734 -28.36 -20.40 -20.88
N SER A 735 -29.39 -20.02 -21.62
CA SER A 735 -29.96 -18.67 -21.61
C SER A 735 -30.86 -18.37 -20.41
N GLY A 736 -31.36 -19.40 -19.72
CA GLY A 736 -32.36 -19.28 -18.67
C GLY A 736 -32.48 -20.50 -17.76
N LYS A 737 -33.41 -20.39 -16.80
CA LYS A 737 -33.88 -21.48 -15.93
C LYS A 737 -35.40 -21.54 -16.00
N GLY A 738 -35.93 -22.57 -16.66
CA GLY A 738 -37.37 -22.81 -16.74
C GLY A 738 -38.11 -21.77 -17.57
N GLY A 739 -37.50 -21.30 -18.67
CA GLY A 739 -38.06 -20.32 -19.58
C GLY A 739 -37.92 -18.87 -19.12
N LYS A 740 -37.33 -18.63 -17.94
CA LYS A 740 -36.97 -17.30 -17.43
C LYS A 740 -35.50 -17.02 -17.73
N SER A 741 -35.23 -15.87 -18.34
CA SER A 741 -33.86 -15.42 -18.62
C SER A 741 -33.04 -15.34 -17.34
N LEU A 742 -31.78 -15.75 -17.40
CA LEU A 742 -30.84 -15.46 -16.32
C LEU A 742 -30.70 -13.94 -16.19
N ASP A 743 -30.54 -13.45 -14.95
CA ASP A 743 -30.37 -12.02 -14.71
C ASP A 743 -29.07 -11.52 -15.34
N ARG A 744 -29.19 -10.57 -16.26
CA ARG A 744 -28.06 -9.94 -16.97
C ARG A 744 -28.26 -8.44 -17.02
N PHE A 745 -27.22 -7.70 -16.67
CA PHE A 745 -27.24 -6.24 -16.65
C PHE A 745 -26.17 -5.66 -17.57
N ARG A 746 -26.50 -4.60 -18.32
CA ARG A 746 -25.56 -3.90 -19.19
C ARG A 746 -25.57 -2.40 -18.93
N ARG A 747 -24.39 -1.80 -18.97
CA ARG A 747 -24.24 -0.34 -18.94
C ARG A 747 -24.47 0.23 -20.34
N SER A 748 -25.43 1.13 -20.46
CA SER A 748 -25.71 1.94 -21.65
C SER A 748 -25.34 3.40 -21.36
N ARG A 749 -25.05 4.16 -22.41
CA ARG A 749 -24.87 5.62 -22.32
C ARG A 749 -26.06 6.26 -23.03
N GLY A 750 -26.76 7.18 -22.38
CA GLY A 750 -27.89 7.87 -23.01
C GLY A 750 -27.44 8.67 -24.24
N LYS A 751 -28.30 8.76 -25.27
CA LYS A 751 -27.99 9.53 -26.50
C LYS A 751 -27.75 11.03 -26.21
N ASP A 752 -28.45 11.57 -25.21
CA ASP A 752 -28.40 13.02 -24.89
C ASP A 752 -27.61 13.35 -23.62
N LYS A 753 -27.22 12.34 -22.84
CA LYS A 753 -26.57 12.51 -21.55
C LYS A 753 -25.35 11.63 -21.50
N ASN A 754 -24.20 12.25 -21.24
CA ASN A 754 -22.92 11.57 -21.01
C ASN A 754 -22.91 10.69 -19.72
N GLU A 755 -24.08 10.28 -19.23
CA GLU A 755 -24.33 9.48 -18.02
C GLU A 755 -24.48 8.00 -18.39
N TRP A 756 -23.94 7.14 -17.54
CA TRP A 756 -24.07 5.69 -17.69
C TRP A 756 -25.28 5.21 -16.89
N THR A 757 -26.17 4.48 -17.55
CA THR A 757 -27.33 3.81 -16.94
C THR A 757 -27.13 2.30 -16.98
N ILE A 758 -27.62 1.59 -15.96
CA ILE A 758 -27.56 0.13 -15.90
C ILE A 758 -28.98 -0.39 -16.20
N GLU A 759 -29.08 -1.25 -17.20
CA GLU A 759 -30.35 -1.82 -17.66
C GLU A 759 -30.33 -3.35 -17.57
N PRO A 760 -31.38 -3.99 -17.04
CA PRO A 760 -31.57 -5.44 -17.18
C PRO A 760 -31.84 -5.80 -18.64
N VAL A 761 -31.37 -6.96 -19.08
CA VAL A 761 -31.56 -7.45 -20.46
C VAL A 761 -32.17 -8.85 -20.43
N ASN A 762 -33.32 -9.02 -21.09
CA ASN A 762 -33.97 -10.33 -21.24
C ASN A 762 -33.39 -11.07 -22.46
N VAL A 763 -32.41 -11.94 -22.20
CA VAL A 763 -31.69 -12.66 -23.26
C VAL A 763 -32.59 -13.68 -23.95
N VAL A 764 -33.48 -14.36 -23.21
CA VAL A 764 -34.42 -15.34 -23.77
C VAL A 764 -35.35 -14.67 -24.80
N ASN A 765 -35.86 -13.46 -24.53
CA ASN A 765 -36.68 -12.72 -25.49
C ASN A 765 -35.92 -12.35 -26.76
N ILE A 766 -34.66 -11.94 -26.64
CA ILE A 766 -33.80 -11.67 -27.81
C ILE A 766 -33.68 -12.93 -28.66
N LEU A 767 -33.38 -14.08 -28.04
CA LEU A 767 -33.21 -15.35 -28.76
C LEU A 767 -34.51 -15.84 -29.41
N LYS A 768 -35.66 -15.73 -28.71
CA LYS A 768 -36.98 -16.07 -29.28
C LYS A 768 -37.29 -15.26 -30.54
N GLN A 769 -36.93 -13.97 -30.56
CA GLN A 769 -37.13 -13.12 -31.72
C GLN A 769 -36.12 -13.43 -32.83
N VAL A 770 -34.85 -13.64 -32.50
CA VAL A 770 -33.79 -13.98 -33.47
C VAL A 770 -34.07 -15.31 -34.16
N PHE A 771 -34.54 -16.31 -33.41
CA PHE A 771 -34.84 -17.66 -33.89
C PHE A 771 -36.32 -17.89 -34.21
N VAL A 772 -37.14 -16.83 -34.36
CA VAL A 772 -38.60 -16.94 -34.55
C VAL A 772 -39.03 -17.86 -35.71
N ASN A 773 -38.20 -17.97 -36.75
CA ASN A 773 -38.49 -18.80 -37.92
C ASN A 773 -37.95 -20.23 -37.78
N PHE A 774 -37.17 -20.54 -36.74
CA PHE A 774 -36.47 -21.82 -36.57
C PHE A 774 -37.37 -22.91 -36.00
N ASP A 775 -37.10 -24.16 -36.39
CA ASP A 775 -37.73 -25.33 -35.76
C ASP A 775 -36.92 -25.70 -34.51
N GLU A 776 -37.49 -25.42 -33.33
CA GLU A 776 -36.83 -25.62 -32.04
C GLU A 776 -36.66 -27.11 -31.67
N LYS A 777 -37.29 -28.04 -32.40
CA LYS A 777 -37.11 -29.49 -32.22
C LYS A 777 -35.85 -30.04 -32.90
N ARG A 778 -35.17 -29.22 -33.71
CA ARG A 778 -33.93 -29.56 -34.42
C ARG A 778 -32.80 -28.63 -34.00
N SER A 779 -31.56 -29.06 -34.25
CA SER A 779 -30.38 -28.21 -34.09
C SER A 779 -30.59 -26.88 -34.83
N LEU A 780 -30.46 -25.78 -34.08
CA LEU A 780 -30.52 -24.42 -34.63
C LEU A 780 -29.25 -24.12 -35.44
N ARG A 781 -28.11 -24.70 -35.05
CA ARG A 781 -26.84 -24.58 -35.78
C ARG A 781 -26.92 -25.22 -37.17
N SER A 782 -27.48 -26.43 -37.28
CA SER A 782 -27.66 -27.10 -38.57
C SER A 782 -28.58 -26.29 -39.48
N GLN A 783 -29.68 -25.74 -38.95
CA GLN A 783 -30.55 -24.85 -39.72
C GLN A 783 -29.84 -23.57 -40.20
N ILE A 784 -28.93 -22.99 -39.40
CA ILE A 784 -28.09 -21.85 -39.84
C ILE A 784 -27.20 -22.26 -41.01
N ILE A 785 -26.63 -23.47 -40.99
CA ILE A 785 -25.78 -24.01 -42.07
C ILE A 785 -26.62 -24.28 -43.33
N GLU A 786 -27.84 -24.79 -43.16
CA GLU A 786 -28.84 -24.99 -44.21
C GLU A 786 -29.37 -23.68 -44.82
N GLY A 787 -28.88 -22.51 -44.36
CA GLY A 787 -29.19 -21.20 -44.95
C GLY A 787 -30.40 -20.50 -44.34
N LYS A 788 -30.93 -20.99 -43.21
CA LYS A 788 -32.07 -20.36 -42.54
C LYS A 788 -31.69 -18.99 -41.97
N ALA A 789 -32.44 -17.96 -42.35
CA ALA A 789 -32.14 -16.58 -41.98
C ALA A 789 -32.60 -16.25 -40.55
N LEU A 790 -31.74 -15.57 -39.79
CA LEU A 790 -32.07 -14.99 -38.48
C LEU A 790 -32.96 -13.76 -38.66
N ALA A 791 -33.88 -13.52 -37.71
CA ALA A 791 -34.72 -12.33 -37.72
C ALA A 791 -34.14 -11.20 -36.85
N ARG A 792 -34.45 -9.95 -37.21
CA ARG A 792 -34.11 -8.78 -36.38
C ARG A 792 -34.96 -8.74 -35.12
N THR A 793 -34.38 -8.26 -34.03
CA THR A 793 -35.06 -8.13 -32.74
C THR A 793 -35.56 -6.70 -32.49
N LYS A 794 -36.75 -6.57 -31.89
CA LYS A 794 -37.29 -5.30 -31.41
C LYS A 794 -36.63 -4.84 -30.11
N GLU A 795 -35.97 -5.74 -29.37
CA GLU A 795 -35.24 -5.43 -28.13
C GLU A 795 -33.96 -4.62 -28.39
N LYS A 796 -33.39 -4.75 -29.60
CA LYS A 796 -32.18 -4.05 -30.06
C LYS A 796 -32.33 -3.66 -31.52
N THR A 797 -33.15 -2.64 -31.78
CA THR A 797 -33.45 -2.11 -33.12
C THR A 797 -32.21 -1.62 -33.87
N ASP A 798 -31.19 -1.17 -33.13
CA ASP A 798 -29.94 -0.66 -33.69
C ASP A 798 -28.98 -1.80 -34.12
N PHE A 799 -29.33 -3.07 -33.84
CA PHE A 799 -28.50 -4.24 -34.16
C PHE A 799 -29.01 -4.99 -35.39
N THR A 800 -28.09 -5.55 -36.16
CA THR A 800 -28.42 -6.59 -37.12
C THR A 800 -28.84 -7.89 -36.42
N ALA A 801 -29.43 -8.83 -37.15
CA ALA A 801 -29.82 -10.12 -36.58
C ALA A 801 -28.60 -10.90 -36.02
N TRP A 802 -27.47 -10.85 -36.73
CA TRP A 802 -26.21 -11.46 -36.29
C TRP A 802 -25.59 -10.74 -35.10
N GLU A 803 -25.58 -9.40 -35.07
CA GLU A 803 -25.08 -8.64 -33.92
C GLU A 803 -25.96 -8.89 -32.68
N ALA A 804 -27.28 -9.06 -32.85
CA ALA A 804 -28.18 -9.43 -31.77
C ALA A 804 -27.88 -10.83 -31.19
N LEU A 805 -27.64 -11.83 -32.05
CA LEU A 805 -27.22 -13.18 -31.60
C LEU A 805 -25.86 -13.13 -30.89
N ARG A 806 -24.87 -12.44 -31.47
CA ARG A 806 -23.54 -12.24 -30.85
C ARG A 806 -23.65 -11.58 -29.49
N PHE A 807 -24.48 -10.54 -29.37
CA PHE A 807 -24.73 -9.84 -28.13
C PHE A 807 -25.42 -10.72 -27.08
N ALA A 808 -26.41 -11.52 -27.48
CA ALA A 808 -27.04 -12.51 -26.60
C ALA A 808 -26.03 -13.51 -26.05
N ILE A 809 -25.18 -14.09 -26.92
CA ILE A 809 -24.10 -15.02 -26.51
C ILE A 809 -23.09 -14.35 -25.58
N ASP A 810 -22.72 -13.08 -25.82
CA ASP A 810 -21.84 -12.32 -24.93
C ASP A 810 -22.45 -12.15 -23.53
N LEU A 811 -23.76 -11.88 -23.46
CA LEU A 811 -24.49 -11.73 -22.20
C LEU A 811 -24.68 -13.06 -21.48
N ILE A 812 -24.97 -14.17 -22.17
CA ILE A 812 -25.06 -15.50 -21.53
C ILE A 812 -23.75 -15.78 -20.77
N GLN A 813 -22.62 -15.54 -21.42
CA GLN A 813 -21.29 -15.73 -20.85
C GLN A 813 -20.91 -14.72 -19.74
N GLN A 814 -21.70 -13.68 -19.51
CA GLN A 814 -21.46 -12.69 -18.46
C GLN A 814 -21.89 -13.24 -17.09
N ILE A 815 -21.00 -13.98 -16.43
CA ILE A 815 -21.28 -14.56 -15.10
C ILE A 815 -21.37 -13.50 -13.99
N ARG A 816 -20.45 -12.53 -13.97
CA ARG A 816 -20.43 -11.45 -12.95
C ARG A 816 -21.26 -10.26 -13.42
N ASN A 817 -22.21 -9.84 -12.59
CA ASN A 817 -23.21 -8.83 -12.93
C ASN A 817 -23.28 -7.72 -11.86
N THR A 818 -23.76 -6.55 -12.27
CA THR A 818 -23.99 -5.40 -11.38
C THR A 818 -25.28 -4.73 -11.80
N GLY A 819 -26.31 -4.85 -10.97
CA GLY A 819 -27.62 -4.26 -11.14
C GLY A 819 -27.76 -2.90 -10.45
N ASN A 820 -29.02 -2.50 -10.23
CA ASN A 820 -29.39 -1.18 -9.70
C ASN A 820 -29.62 -1.15 -8.19
N ASN A 821 -29.82 -2.31 -7.55
CA ASN A 821 -30.21 -2.43 -6.15
C ASN A 821 -29.07 -3.06 -5.34
N GLU A 822 -29.11 -2.92 -4.01
CA GLU A 822 -28.06 -3.42 -3.11
C GLU A 822 -27.83 -4.93 -3.25
N LYS A 823 -28.89 -5.74 -3.35
CA LYS A 823 -28.81 -7.20 -3.56
C LYS A 823 -28.11 -7.58 -4.87
N ASP A 824 -28.23 -6.73 -5.90
CA ASP A 824 -27.63 -6.95 -7.21
C ASP A 824 -26.33 -6.14 -7.40
N ALA A 825 -25.80 -5.54 -6.32
CA ALA A 825 -24.66 -4.67 -6.39
C ALA A 825 -23.41 -5.38 -6.93
N ASP A 826 -23.22 -6.69 -6.68
CA ASP A 826 -22.11 -7.47 -7.21
C ASP A 826 -22.32 -9.01 -7.09
N PHE A 827 -23.04 -9.61 -8.04
CA PHE A 827 -23.37 -11.05 -7.97
C PHE A 827 -22.75 -11.87 -9.10
N LEU A 828 -22.59 -13.18 -8.86
CA LEU A 828 -22.32 -14.17 -9.90
C LEU A 828 -23.58 -14.96 -10.20
N HIS A 829 -23.84 -15.18 -11.49
CA HIS A 829 -24.90 -16.06 -11.93
C HIS A 829 -24.44 -16.89 -13.13
N SER A 830 -24.10 -18.16 -12.85
CA SER A 830 -23.49 -19.07 -13.82
C SER A 830 -24.45 -19.42 -14.97
N PRO A 831 -23.98 -19.41 -16.24
CA PRO A 831 -24.75 -19.92 -17.36
C PRO A 831 -24.69 -21.45 -17.48
N VAL A 832 -23.89 -22.13 -16.67
CA VAL A 832 -23.76 -23.59 -16.67
C VAL A 832 -24.56 -24.18 -15.51
N ARG A 833 -25.09 -25.39 -15.73
CA ARG A 833 -25.80 -26.18 -14.72
C ARG A 833 -24.83 -27.17 -14.07
N ASP A 834 -24.91 -27.33 -12.75
CA ASP A 834 -24.18 -28.36 -11.99
C ASP A 834 -24.71 -29.78 -12.28
N THR A 835 -24.19 -30.79 -11.59
CA THR A 835 -24.65 -32.19 -11.73
C THR A 835 -26.11 -32.41 -11.33
N ASN A 836 -26.71 -31.49 -10.58
CA ASN A 836 -28.11 -31.51 -10.16
C ASN A 836 -29.00 -30.63 -11.06
N GLY A 837 -28.46 -30.05 -12.13
CA GLY A 837 -29.20 -29.19 -13.05
C GLY A 837 -29.38 -27.75 -12.57
N ASN A 838 -28.67 -27.31 -11.53
CA ASN A 838 -28.80 -25.98 -10.95
C ASN A 838 -27.75 -24.99 -11.47
N HIS A 839 -28.17 -23.75 -11.66
CA HIS A 839 -27.26 -22.63 -11.89
C HIS A 839 -26.74 -22.09 -10.56
N PHE A 840 -25.43 -21.87 -10.47
CA PHE A 840 -24.86 -21.12 -9.35
C PHE A 840 -25.37 -19.67 -9.38
N ASP A 841 -25.90 -19.19 -8.27
CA ASP A 841 -26.31 -17.79 -8.06
C ASP A 841 -25.88 -17.34 -6.66
N SER A 842 -24.89 -16.45 -6.60
CA SER A 842 -24.26 -16.02 -5.35
C SER A 842 -25.23 -15.32 -4.39
N ARG A 843 -26.40 -14.87 -4.87
CA ARG A 843 -27.44 -14.22 -4.04
C ARG A 843 -28.26 -15.22 -3.22
N SER A 844 -28.13 -16.51 -3.51
CA SER A 844 -28.97 -17.59 -2.96
C SER A 844 -28.20 -18.66 -2.20
N VAL A 845 -26.90 -18.46 -2.00
CA VAL A 845 -26.02 -19.41 -1.32
C VAL A 845 -25.70 -19.00 0.12
N SER A 846 -25.32 -19.98 0.94
CA SER A 846 -24.80 -19.79 2.29
C SER A 846 -23.34 -19.30 2.28
N HIS A 847 -22.83 -18.95 3.48
CA HIS A 847 -21.48 -18.40 3.66
C HIS A 847 -20.34 -19.41 3.42
N ASP A 848 -20.64 -20.69 3.17
CA ASP A 848 -19.70 -21.73 2.74
C ASP A 848 -19.44 -21.71 1.22
N ARG A 849 -20.06 -20.76 0.50
CA ARG A 849 -19.83 -20.50 -0.93
C ARG A 849 -19.68 -19.01 -1.19
N PRO A 850 -19.03 -18.60 -2.29
CA PRO A 850 -18.86 -17.19 -2.60
C PRO A 850 -20.19 -16.44 -2.72
N THR A 851 -20.43 -15.45 -1.87
CA THR A 851 -21.70 -14.70 -1.82
C THR A 851 -21.74 -13.49 -2.78
N SER A 852 -20.59 -13.13 -3.37
CA SER A 852 -20.47 -12.00 -4.29
C SER A 852 -19.34 -12.20 -5.31
N GLY A 853 -19.31 -11.31 -6.31
CA GLY A 853 -18.21 -11.22 -7.29
C GLY A 853 -16.82 -11.08 -6.65
N ASP A 854 -16.72 -10.19 -5.66
CA ASP A 854 -15.48 -9.96 -4.90
C ASP A 854 -15.14 -11.14 -3.98
N ALA A 855 -16.13 -11.78 -3.33
CA ALA A 855 -15.91 -13.00 -2.56
C ALA A 855 -15.34 -14.13 -3.43
N ASN A 856 -15.87 -14.30 -4.64
CA ASN A 856 -15.37 -15.32 -5.56
C ASN A 856 -13.95 -15.03 -6.06
N GLY A 857 -13.62 -13.74 -6.24
CA GLY A 857 -12.26 -13.32 -6.51
C GLY A 857 -11.30 -13.75 -5.40
N ALA A 858 -11.64 -13.44 -4.14
CA ALA A 858 -10.83 -13.80 -2.97
C ALA A 858 -10.71 -15.31 -2.79
N TYR A 859 -11.83 -16.04 -2.96
CA TYR A 859 -11.88 -17.50 -2.93
C TYR A 859 -10.93 -18.13 -3.96
N ASN A 860 -10.98 -17.66 -5.21
CA ASN A 860 -10.12 -18.19 -6.27
C ASN A 860 -8.64 -17.80 -6.11
N ILE A 861 -8.35 -16.63 -5.55
CA ILE A 861 -6.99 -16.27 -5.15
C ILE A 861 -6.48 -17.27 -4.10
N ALA A 862 -7.30 -17.60 -3.09
CA ALA A 862 -6.95 -18.57 -2.06
C ALA A 862 -6.67 -19.97 -2.65
N ARG A 863 -7.55 -20.47 -3.55
CA ARG A 863 -7.36 -21.75 -4.26
C ARG A 863 -6.08 -21.80 -5.08
N LYS A 864 -5.69 -20.69 -5.73
CA LYS A 864 -4.39 -20.62 -6.41
C LYS A 864 -3.21 -20.67 -5.44
N GLY A 865 -3.37 -20.13 -4.22
CA GLY A 865 -2.36 -20.28 -3.16
C GLY A 865 -2.18 -21.73 -2.72
N LEU A 866 -3.28 -22.50 -2.64
CA LEU A 866 -3.24 -23.95 -2.42
C LEU A 866 -2.42 -24.65 -3.51
N MET A 867 -2.66 -24.34 -4.79
CA MET A 867 -1.86 -24.89 -5.89
C MET A 867 -0.37 -24.52 -5.77
N MET A 868 -0.05 -23.27 -5.43
CA MET A 868 1.32 -22.83 -5.19
C MET A 868 1.99 -23.61 -4.04
N ASN A 869 1.25 -23.94 -2.98
CA ASN A 869 1.75 -24.78 -1.89
C ASN A 869 2.01 -26.22 -2.36
N GLU A 870 1.15 -26.79 -3.19
CA GLU A 870 1.39 -28.12 -3.78
C GLU A 870 2.64 -28.13 -4.69
N HIS A 871 2.95 -27.03 -5.36
CA HIS A 871 4.23 -26.87 -6.07
C HIS A 871 5.41 -26.90 -5.10
N ILE A 872 5.33 -26.15 -4.00
CA ILE A 872 6.37 -26.12 -2.97
C ILE A 872 6.61 -27.52 -2.39
N ARG A 873 5.53 -28.22 -2.03
CA ARG A 873 5.60 -29.59 -1.47
C ARG A 873 6.22 -30.59 -2.43
N THR A 874 5.80 -30.55 -3.69
CA THR A 874 6.30 -31.44 -4.74
C THR A 874 7.77 -31.18 -5.01
N TRP A 875 8.15 -29.91 -5.11
CA TRP A 875 9.54 -29.50 -5.30
C TRP A 875 10.44 -29.92 -4.12
N ALA A 876 9.98 -29.75 -2.89
CA ALA A 876 10.74 -30.12 -1.69
C ALA A 876 10.96 -31.64 -1.57
N LYS A 877 10.00 -32.48 -1.99
CA LYS A 877 10.10 -33.95 -1.96
C LYS A 877 11.11 -34.53 -2.96
N LYS A 878 11.42 -33.85 -4.06
CA LYS A 878 12.30 -34.36 -5.15
C LYS A 878 13.80 -34.36 -4.80
N GLY A 879 14.18 -33.89 -3.60
CA GLY A 879 15.57 -33.68 -3.22
C GLY A 879 16.10 -32.36 -3.80
N LYS A 880 16.70 -31.53 -2.94
CA LYS A 880 17.16 -30.18 -3.26
C LYS A 880 18.13 -30.20 -4.46
N PRO A 881 18.01 -29.31 -5.46
CA PRO A 881 19.21 -28.71 -6.00
C PRO A 881 19.84 -27.90 -4.86
N LYS A 882 21.14 -28.12 -4.59
CA LYS A 882 21.94 -27.28 -3.69
C LYS A 882 21.63 -25.80 -3.98
N TYR A 883 21.40 -24.97 -2.96
CA TYR A 883 21.09 -23.55 -3.12
C TYR A 883 22.00 -22.93 -4.19
N ASP A 884 21.45 -22.68 -5.38
CA ASP A 884 22.12 -21.99 -6.44
C ASP A 884 21.65 -20.53 -6.42
N LYS A 885 22.62 -19.65 -6.21
CA LYS A 885 22.47 -18.19 -6.16
C LYS A 885 21.82 -17.67 -7.46
N ASN A 886 21.87 -18.46 -8.54
CA ASN A 886 21.46 -18.08 -9.88
C ASN A 886 20.28 -18.89 -10.47
N THR A 887 19.80 -19.99 -9.87
CA THR A 887 18.70 -20.80 -10.44
C THR A 887 17.74 -21.36 -9.38
N ASN A 888 16.70 -20.61 -9.03
CA ASN A 888 15.57 -21.19 -8.29
C ASN A 888 14.63 -21.93 -9.27
N ASP A 889 14.73 -23.27 -9.30
CA ASP A 889 13.90 -24.13 -10.16
C ASP A 889 12.43 -24.15 -9.73
N LEU A 890 12.11 -23.78 -8.49
CA LEU A 890 10.72 -23.74 -8.02
C LEU A 890 9.88 -22.78 -8.88
N ASN A 891 8.83 -23.33 -9.48
CA ASN A 891 7.84 -22.58 -10.23
C ASN A 891 6.59 -22.33 -9.39
N LEU A 892 6.36 -21.06 -9.03
CA LEU A 892 5.15 -20.61 -8.33
C LEU A 892 4.15 -19.93 -9.29
N PHE A 893 4.41 -19.97 -10.59
CA PHE A 893 3.51 -19.42 -11.60
C PHE A 893 2.43 -20.44 -11.95
N ILE A 894 1.17 -20.06 -11.73
CA ILE A 894 0.00 -20.82 -12.17
C ILE A 894 -0.44 -20.33 -13.56
N SER A 895 -0.37 -21.21 -14.56
CA SER A 895 -0.79 -20.90 -15.93
C SER A 895 -2.31 -20.97 -16.08
N GLU A 896 -2.84 -20.48 -17.21
CA GLU A 896 -4.29 -20.56 -17.47
C GLU A 896 -4.70 -22.00 -17.75
N GLU A 897 -3.86 -22.75 -18.47
CA GLU A 897 -4.04 -24.17 -18.77
C GLU A 897 -4.01 -25.02 -17.49
N GLU A 898 -3.07 -24.73 -16.59
CA GLU A 898 -2.98 -25.41 -15.31
C GLU A 898 -4.21 -25.12 -14.43
N TRP A 899 -4.63 -23.86 -14.35
CA TRP A 899 -5.83 -23.47 -13.61
C TRP A 899 -7.08 -24.18 -14.13
N ASP A 900 -7.26 -24.21 -15.45
CA ASP A 900 -8.40 -24.91 -16.06
C ASP A 900 -8.35 -26.41 -15.79
N LEU A 901 -7.16 -27.02 -15.80
CA LEU A 901 -6.99 -28.45 -15.51
C LEU A 901 -7.30 -28.73 -14.03
N TYR A 902 -6.83 -27.90 -13.10
CA TYR A 902 -7.14 -28.02 -11.67
C TYR A 902 -8.64 -27.99 -11.40
N LEU A 903 -9.37 -27.09 -12.07
CA LEU A 903 -10.81 -26.97 -11.93
C LEU A 903 -11.59 -28.11 -12.59
N ALA A 904 -11.14 -28.55 -13.76
CA ALA A 904 -11.85 -29.57 -14.52
C ALA A 904 -11.55 -31.00 -14.02
N ASP A 905 -10.30 -31.32 -13.73
CA ASP A 905 -9.81 -32.65 -13.35
C ASP A 905 -8.62 -32.57 -12.40
N LYS A 906 -8.93 -32.53 -11.09
CA LYS A 906 -7.93 -32.47 -10.02
C LYS A 906 -6.97 -33.66 -10.03
N LYS A 907 -7.40 -34.85 -10.49
CA LYS A 907 -6.54 -36.05 -10.55
C LYS A 907 -5.51 -35.91 -11.69
N ALA A 908 -5.97 -35.54 -12.88
CA ALA A 908 -5.07 -35.28 -14.01
C ALA A 908 -4.09 -34.13 -13.73
N TRP A 909 -4.53 -33.10 -12.98
CA TRP A 909 -3.62 -32.05 -12.50
C TRP A 909 -2.54 -32.59 -11.55
N GLN A 910 -2.91 -33.43 -10.57
CA GLN A 910 -1.95 -34.06 -9.64
C GLN A 910 -0.87 -34.89 -10.36
N GLU A 911 -1.23 -35.62 -11.42
CA GLU A 911 -0.30 -36.40 -12.22
C GLU A 911 0.74 -35.51 -12.95
N LYS A 912 0.37 -34.27 -13.28
CA LYS A 912 1.25 -33.28 -13.95
C LYS A 912 1.94 -32.32 -12.99
N LEU A 913 1.75 -32.46 -11.68
CA LEU A 913 2.27 -31.53 -10.67
C LEU A 913 3.81 -31.43 -10.66
N LEU A 914 4.50 -32.53 -10.98
CA LEU A 914 5.96 -32.55 -11.13
C LEU A 914 6.45 -31.63 -12.26
N MET A 915 5.68 -31.53 -13.34
CA MET A 915 5.97 -30.64 -14.45
C MET A 915 5.68 -29.18 -14.03
N PHE A 916 4.48 -28.91 -13.51
CA PHE A 916 4.07 -27.54 -13.16
C PHE A 916 4.92 -26.90 -12.06
N SER A 917 5.45 -27.69 -11.12
CA SER A 917 6.27 -27.21 -10.01
C SER A 917 7.73 -26.85 -10.36
N SER A 918 8.22 -27.22 -11.55
CA SER A 918 9.61 -26.99 -11.97
C SER A 918 9.69 -26.11 -13.22
N ARG A 919 10.49 -25.04 -13.16
CA ARG A 919 10.72 -24.15 -14.31
C ARG A 919 11.42 -24.89 -15.44
N LYS A 920 12.42 -25.71 -15.10
CA LYS A 920 13.15 -26.54 -16.07
C LYS A 920 12.22 -27.53 -16.77
N ALA A 921 11.38 -28.25 -16.02
CA ALA A 921 10.44 -29.20 -16.61
C ALA A 921 9.41 -28.53 -17.54
N MET A 922 8.90 -27.36 -17.15
CA MET A 922 8.02 -26.55 -18.00
C MET A 922 8.70 -26.07 -19.29
N ASP A 923 9.97 -25.67 -19.22
CA ASP A 923 10.71 -25.22 -20.40
C ASP A 923 11.07 -26.39 -21.33
N GLU A 924 11.35 -27.58 -20.78
CA GLU A 924 11.55 -28.81 -21.55
C GLU A 924 10.27 -29.23 -22.27
N GLU A 925 9.11 -29.17 -21.61
CA GLU A 925 7.83 -29.52 -22.24
C GLU A 925 7.47 -28.56 -23.36
N LYS A 926 7.69 -27.25 -23.18
CA LYS A 926 7.50 -26.26 -24.26
C LYS A 926 8.38 -26.55 -25.47
N LYS A 927 9.61 -27.01 -25.27
CA LYS A 927 10.52 -27.38 -26.37
C LYS A 927 10.09 -28.65 -27.11
N LYS A 928 9.27 -29.52 -26.52
CA LYS A 928 8.70 -30.68 -27.23
C LYS A 928 7.53 -30.30 -28.14
N HIS A 929 6.89 -29.16 -27.88
CA HIS A 929 5.73 -28.66 -28.62
C HIS A 929 6.09 -27.61 -29.70
N ILE A 930 7.34 -27.14 -29.71
CA ILE A 930 7.94 -26.33 -30.78
C ILE A 930 8.71 -27.28 -31.69
#